data_AF-A0AAE0LEF6-F1
#
_entry.id   AF-A0AAE0LEF6-F1
#
_cell.length_a   1.000
_cell.length_b   1.000
_cell.length_c   1.000
_cell.angle_alpha   90.00
_cell.angle_beta   90.00
_cell.angle_gamma   90.00
#
_symmetry.space_group_name_H-M   'P 1'
#
loop_
_entity.id
_entity.type
_entity.pdbx_description
1 polymer ?
#
loop_
_entity_poly.entity_id
_entity_poly.type
_entity_poly.pdbx_seq_one_letter_code
_entity_poly.pdbx_strand_id
1 'polypeptide(L)'
;MGVEFPVTKEFYRARFDMFGFADAPQHQADMARVLKRYLNTTVHSDGRSQCTAIFVDDGHTVHDSGLGLAEATIRTEAELQSLEDVGVRVSTHETHYPFLVKDYIGREIHSVPQHFTASVARIEKYTRAADELLGSVGAGGSVSRRGLAAVEPFVSDWDPGRQWGPDVTVQMDAAAGDGWHCLGGLEAHRFDFPEHERAPHKSFNFREASTAASAVELLGPSHRGGRLLLRTDNTTTTSLVNKQDTMAPDLWPVGQRMFWAAAQYDLDLAAEHIPGVENGLSDGLSRYVRRKDYLDWQYKRDEFESIQNLLTAPFTLDGGADPVGTNAHLPRYRSVVDSFTGRPVDGEHVYSNPDYAIIREYLEHFLSWALGMALMPSAVLGRFVGRLIAQWLWCTFPHCCLAGATVRLLREVVHHLHFELGSPCQCSRGTQHVTVCLCLVCHRLLCRVCAGVDGGLTGMWCVDCWLLSAGWDTDGRPLAQLVTGLLALRTRPATDVVHARGVRDMSFFLGHFGGTTLPATPEDVLGYAGYVVELREFRLDSSTWVTIFRYGFVVAARHGRHNRLLFVFCTVGCLRPTGTRYLRVFYRLARAGTGVSIKFYSPADVTIPHVVVVRGDGNLRPYVRGRLQRDKNVDARTPRFFYLPEHIPGLCCSPVALLEDYVLRERVPSGGLLFAAPEGASGWYPGPYMGYGRAFVRAYGRAYPTARDGHLYGDGSARKSLGQWLWTYGWASRMISDVGGWYTPKTAMDLYFTTHRTTILQALEQLGSSTLLVTVSHLR
;
A
#
# COMPACT_ATOMS: atom_id res chain seq x y z
N MET A 1 -31.28 -3.27 -18.59
CA MET A 1 -31.77 -1.90 -18.37
C MET A 1 -30.68 -1.04 -17.74
N GLY A 2 -30.33 0.09 -18.36
CA GLY A 2 -29.50 1.14 -17.76
C GLY A 2 -30.29 2.41 -17.47
N VAL A 3 -30.08 3.08 -16.33
CA VAL A 3 -30.72 4.33 -15.92
C VAL A 3 -29.80 5.52 -16.18
N GLU A 4 -30.31 6.60 -16.78
CA GLU A 4 -29.53 7.81 -17.08
C GLU A 4 -29.26 8.66 -15.82
N PHE A 5 -28.02 9.10 -15.62
CA PHE A 5 -27.67 10.02 -14.54
C PHE A 5 -28.04 11.47 -14.86
N PRO A 6 -28.73 12.19 -13.95
CA PRO A 6 -29.19 13.55 -14.25
C PRO A 6 -28.07 14.55 -14.53
N VAL A 7 -26.90 14.38 -13.90
CA VAL A 7 -25.77 15.33 -13.95
C VAL A 7 -24.81 15.05 -15.09
N THR A 8 -24.39 13.78 -15.27
CA THR A 8 -23.40 13.42 -16.31
C THR A 8 -24.03 13.03 -17.64
N LYS A 9 -25.35 12.78 -17.70
CA LYS A 9 -26.08 12.28 -18.88
C LYS A 9 -25.60 10.92 -19.41
N GLU A 10 -24.82 10.20 -18.60
CA GLU A 10 -24.37 8.85 -18.93
C GLU A 10 -25.39 7.80 -18.42
N PHE A 11 -25.55 6.72 -19.17
CA PHE A 11 -26.44 5.61 -18.82
C PHE A 11 -25.66 4.54 -18.07
N TYR A 12 -26.12 4.22 -16.87
CA TYR A 12 -25.47 3.22 -16.03
C TYR A 12 -26.45 2.09 -15.76
N ARG A 13 -25.98 0.83 -15.79
CA ARG A 13 -26.79 -0.28 -15.24
C ARG A 13 -27.28 0.12 -13.85
N ALA A 14 -28.46 -0.36 -13.43
CA ALA A 14 -29.04 -0.13 -12.09
C ALA A 14 -28.18 -0.73 -10.96
N ARG A 15 -26.95 -0.23 -10.88
CA ARG A 15 -25.77 -0.58 -10.11
C ARG A 15 -24.91 0.69 -10.17
N PHE A 16 -25.33 1.77 -9.52
CA PHE A 16 -24.47 2.93 -9.44
C PHE A 16 -23.38 2.74 -8.41
N ASP A 17 -22.16 3.16 -8.78
CA ASP A 17 -21.33 3.97 -7.90
C ASP A 17 -20.52 4.96 -8.74
N MET A 18 -20.58 6.27 -8.44
CA MET A 18 -19.74 7.23 -9.16
C MET A 18 -19.24 8.46 -8.40
N PHE A 19 -19.86 8.93 -7.32
CA PHE A 19 -19.20 9.89 -6.44
C PHE A 19 -19.75 9.76 -5.01
N GLY A 20 -18.83 9.47 -4.07
CA GLY A 20 -18.94 9.57 -2.62
C GLY A 20 -20.32 9.84 -2.01
N PHE A 21 -21.08 8.78 -1.79
CA PHE A 21 -22.00 8.61 -0.65
C PHE A 21 -22.05 7.10 -0.36
N ALA A 22 -21.33 6.68 0.67
CA ALA A 22 -21.12 5.25 0.98
C ALA A 22 -22.31 4.57 1.69
N ASP A 23 -23.47 5.21 1.85
CA ASP A 23 -24.62 4.67 2.58
C ASP A 23 -25.92 4.76 1.78
N ALA A 24 -26.39 3.64 1.19
CA ALA A 24 -27.79 3.16 1.28
C ALA A 24 -28.19 2.06 0.25
N PRO A 25 -27.77 0.79 0.44
CA PRO A 25 -28.36 -0.38 -0.26
C PRO A 25 -29.88 -0.49 -0.06
N GLN A 26 -30.37 -0.02 1.09
CA GLN A 26 -31.78 0.02 1.44
C GLN A 26 -32.59 0.89 0.45
N HIS A 27 -32.08 2.05 0.04
CA HIS A 27 -32.75 2.92 -0.94
C HIS A 27 -32.86 2.26 -2.32
N GLN A 28 -31.92 1.39 -2.69
CA GLN A 28 -31.98 0.63 -3.94
C GLN A 28 -33.04 -0.48 -3.89
N ALA A 29 -33.11 -1.23 -2.79
CA ALA A 29 -34.14 -2.25 -2.59
C ALA A 29 -35.55 -1.63 -2.50
N ASP A 30 -35.66 -0.48 -1.85
CA ASP A 30 -36.92 0.26 -1.73
C ASP A 30 -37.34 0.83 -3.09
N MET A 31 -36.41 1.38 -3.87
CA MET A 31 -36.68 1.79 -5.25
C MET A 31 -37.12 0.59 -6.12
N ALA A 32 -36.47 -0.57 -6.01
CA ALA A 32 -36.85 -1.76 -6.78
C ALA A 32 -38.21 -2.33 -6.39
N ARG A 33 -38.58 -2.30 -5.10
CA ARG A 33 -39.92 -2.66 -4.64
C ARG A 33 -40.97 -1.68 -5.14
N VAL A 34 -40.66 -0.38 -5.13
CA VAL A 34 -41.54 0.66 -5.66
C VAL A 34 -41.76 0.46 -7.15
N LEU A 35 -40.71 0.24 -7.93
CA LEU A 35 -40.80 -0.02 -9.37
C LEU A 35 -41.53 -1.33 -9.68
N LYS A 36 -41.27 -2.42 -8.94
CA LYS A 36 -41.95 -3.72 -9.13
C LYS A 36 -43.43 -3.60 -8.83
N ARG A 37 -43.77 -2.90 -7.74
CA ARG A 37 -45.17 -2.66 -7.39
C ARG A 37 -45.83 -1.80 -8.46
N TYR A 38 -45.18 -0.71 -8.87
CA TYR A 38 -45.64 0.18 -9.93
C TYR A 38 -45.95 -0.60 -11.21
N LEU A 39 -44.96 -1.31 -11.79
CA LEU A 39 -45.16 -2.11 -13.02
C LEU A 39 -46.27 -3.16 -12.87
N ASN A 40 -46.35 -3.85 -11.73
CA ASN A 40 -47.42 -4.82 -11.51
C ASN A 40 -48.81 -4.18 -11.42
N THR A 41 -48.89 -2.95 -10.92
CA THR A 41 -50.16 -2.21 -10.80
C THR A 41 -50.54 -1.44 -12.06
N THR A 42 -49.58 -1.03 -12.90
CA THR A 42 -49.84 -0.19 -14.08
C THR A 42 -49.78 -0.95 -15.38
N VAL A 43 -48.83 -1.87 -15.54
CA VAL A 43 -48.58 -2.60 -16.80
C VAL A 43 -49.13 -4.03 -16.74
N HIS A 44 -49.06 -4.68 -15.57
CA HIS A 44 -49.51 -6.06 -15.38
C HIS A 44 -50.82 -6.20 -14.59
N SER A 45 -51.66 -5.16 -14.61
CA SER A 45 -52.89 -5.11 -13.80
C SER A 45 -53.94 -6.15 -14.18
N ASP A 46 -53.88 -6.69 -15.39
CA ASP A 46 -54.82 -7.70 -15.90
C ASP A 46 -54.50 -9.13 -15.43
N GLY A 47 -53.39 -9.32 -14.70
CA GLY A 47 -52.98 -10.61 -14.17
C GLY A 47 -52.50 -11.62 -15.21
N ARG A 48 -52.48 -11.26 -16.50
CA ARG A 48 -51.98 -12.12 -17.59
C ARG A 48 -50.46 -12.15 -17.65
N SER A 49 -49.82 -11.21 -16.96
CA SER A 49 -48.37 -11.17 -16.77
C SER A 49 -48.07 -10.66 -15.37
N GLN A 50 -46.84 -10.82 -14.92
CA GLN A 50 -46.40 -10.30 -13.62
C GLN A 50 -44.90 -10.04 -13.64
N CYS A 51 -44.49 -8.84 -13.29
CA CYS A 51 -43.10 -8.52 -13.00
C CYS A 51 -42.73 -9.16 -11.66
N THR A 52 -42.00 -10.27 -11.72
CA THR A 52 -41.61 -11.06 -10.54
C THR A 52 -40.36 -10.51 -9.86
N ALA A 53 -39.49 -9.80 -10.59
CA ALA A 53 -38.30 -9.14 -10.06
C ALA A 53 -37.83 -7.95 -10.92
N ILE A 54 -37.31 -6.89 -10.28
CA ILE A 54 -36.61 -5.76 -10.95
C ILE A 54 -35.12 -5.70 -10.57
N PHE A 55 -34.69 -6.49 -9.59
CA PHE A 55 -33.29 -6.50 -9.15
C PHE A 55 -32.51 -7.63 -9.80
N VAL A 56 -31.26 -7.32 -10.18
CA VAL A 56 -30.25 -8.21 -10.78
C VAL A 56 -30.38 -8.45 -12.30
N ASP A 57 -31.57 -8.67 -12.84
CA ASP A 57 -31.77 -9.09 -14.26
C ASP A 57 -32.75 -8.22 -15.06
N ASP A 58 -32.61 -6.89 -15.05
CA ASP A 58 -33.20 -6.04 -16.09
C ASP A 58 -34.76 -6.09 -16.24
N GLY A 59 -35.50 -6.59 -15.23
CA GLY A 59 -36.97 -6.74 -15.24
C GLY A 59 -37.42 -8.14 -15.67
N HIS A 60 -37.67 -9.06 -14.72
CA HIS A 60 -38.17 -10.41 -15.02
C HIS A 60 -39.69 -10.47 -14.95
N THR A 61 -40.31 -10.66 -16.12
CA THR A 61 -41.76 -10.78 -16.24
C THR A 61 -42.15 -12.21 -16.60
N VAL A 62 -43.12 -12.77 -15.87
CA VAL A 62 -43.78 -14.03 -16.20
C VAL A 62 -45.08 -13.72 -16.95
N HIS A 63 -45.45 -14.55 -17.91
CA HIS A 63 -46.67 -14.39 -18.70
C HIS A 63 -47.50 -15.66 -18.63
N ASP A 64 -48.80 -15.52 -18.80
CA ASP A 64 -49.70 -16.64 -19.07
C ASP A 64 -49.25 -17.38 -20.35
N SER A 65 -49.39 -18.69 -20.35
CA SER A 65 -49.14 -19.56 -21.51
C SER A 65 -49.94 -19.17 -22.77
N GLY A 66 -51.08 -18.49 -22.61
CA GLY A 66 -51.89 -17.97 -23.72
C GLY A 66 -51.39 -16.65 -24.32
N LEU A 67 -50.31 -16.06 -23.79
CA LEU A 67 -49.76 -14.79 -24.24
C LEU A 67 -48.77 -15.03 -25.40
N GLY A 68 -49.18 -14.65 -26.61
CA GLY A 68 -48.33 -14.77 -27.78
C GLY A 68 -47.12 -13.84 -27.71
N LEU A 69 -46.07 -14.16 -28.47
CA LEU A 69 -44.82 -13.38 -28.52
C LEU A 69 -45.08 -11.88 -28.79
N ALA A 70 -45.98 -11.56 -29.73
CA ALA A 70 -46.32 -10.17 -30.05
C ALA A 70 -46.98 -9.44 -28.86
N GLU A 71 -47.84 -10.11 -28.11
CA GLU A 71 -48.48 -9.52 -26.93
C GLU A 71 -47.47 -9.35 -25.77
N ALA A 72 -46.51 -10.27 -25.64
CA ALA A 72 -45.41 -10.17 -24.67
C ALA A 72 -44.45 -9.01 -25.01
N THR A 73 -44.13 -8.82 -26.29
CA THR A 73 -43.32 -7.69 -26.76
C THR A 73 -44.01 -6.35 -26.50
N ILE A 74 -45.30 -6.23 -26.83
CA ILE A 74 -46.10 -5.01 -26.55
C ILE A 74 -46.08 -4.67 -25.06
N ARG A 75 -46.17 -5.68 -24.18
CA ARG A 75 -46.11 -5.47 -22.73
C ARG A 75 -44.73 -5.06 -22.26
N THR A 76 -43.66 -5.63 -22.82
CA THR A 76 -42.29 -5.23 -22.51
C THR A 76 -42.04 -3.77 -22.93
N GLU A 77 -42.53 -3.36 -24.10
CA GLU A 77 -42.46 -1.96 -24.55
C GLU A 77 -43.29 -1.03 -23.65
N ALA A 78 -44.47 -1.47 -23.21
CA ALA A 78 -45.29 -0.73 -22.25
C ALA A 78 -44.61 -0.60 -20.86
N GLU A 79 -43.87 -1.62 -20.41
CA GLU A 79 -43.04 -1.53 -19.19
C GLU A 79 -41.97 -0.44 -19.33
N LEU A 80 -41.22 -0.44 -20.45
CA LEU A 80 -40.16 0.55 -20.69
C LEU A 80 -40.71 1.97 -20.80
N GLN A 81 -41.81 2.17 -21.53
CA GLN A 81 -42.47 3.47 -21.66
C GLN A 81 -43.01 3.95 -20.31
N SER A 82 -43.63 3.07 -19.52
CA SER A 82 -44.17 3.41 -18.20
C SER A 82 -43.07 3.84 -17.22
N LEU A 83 -41.84 3.31 -17.36
CA LEU A 83 -40.69 3.78 -16.58
C LEU A 83 -40.20 5.16 -17.05
N GLU A 84 -40.15 5.41 -18.35
CA GLU A 84 -39.78 6.73 -18.89
C GLU A 84 -40.78 7.82 -18.48
N ASP A 85 -42.07 7.51 -18.47
CA ASP A 85 -43.15 8.45 -18.10
C ASP A 85 -43.04 8.93 -16.64
N VAL A 86 -42.48 8.11 -15.76
CA VAL A 86 -42.18 8.49 -14.35
C VAL A 86 -40.76 9.05 -14.16
N GLY A 87 -40.09 9.41 -15.27
CA GLY A 87 -38.78 10.04 -15.27
C GLY A 87 -37.60 9.08 -15.12
N VAL A 88 -37.82 7.76 -15.23
CA VAL A 88 -36.76 6.75 -15.23
C VAL A 88 -36.38 6.44 -16.67
N ARG A 89 -35.34 7.10 -17.21
CA ARG A 89 -34.86 6.80 -18.58
C ARG A 89 -34.16 5.46 -18.62
N VAL A 90 -34.54 4.59 -19.55
CA VAL A 90 -34.05 3.21 -19.62
C VAL A 90 -33.30 2.94 -20.93
N SER A 91 -32.13 2.31 -20.85
CA SER A 91 -31.43 1.73 -22.01
C SER A 91 -31.54 0.20 -22.02
N THR A 92 -31.99 -0.38 -23.13
CA THR A 92 -32.05 -1.83 -23.36
C THR A 92 -30.88 -2.28 -24.25
N HIS A 93 -30.21 -3.36 -23.86
CA HIS A 93 -29.09 -3.92 -24.62
C HIS A 93 -29.41 -5.32 -25.17
N GLU A 94 -30.13 -6.17 -24.42
CA GLU A 94 -30.56 -7.51 -24.83
C GLU A 94 -31.94 -7.85 -24.24
N THR A 95 -32.75 -8.62 -24.98
CA THR A 95 -34.08 -9.10 -24.57
C THR A 95 -34.15 -10.62 -24.78
N HIS A 96 -34.43 -11.40 -23.74
CA HIS A 96 -34.56 -12.86 -23.82
C HIS A 96 -36.03 -13.30 -23.74
N TYR A 97 -36.45 -14.15 -24.68
CA TYR A 97 -37.81 -14.67 -24.79
C TYR A 97 -38.01 -16.02 -24.08
N PRO A 98 -39.24 -16.43 -23.70
CA PRO A 98 -39.47 -17.54 -22.77
C PRO A 98 -39.05 -18.93 -23.30
N PHE A 99 -38.52 -19.78 -22.41
CA PHE A 99 -38.13 -21.17 -22.66
C PHE A 99 -39.03 -22.17 -21.91
N LEU A 100 -39.32 -23.32 -22.53
CA LEU A 100 -40.30 -24.33 -22.07
C LEU A 100 -39.79 -25.24 -20.94
N VAL A 101 -38.48 -25.43 -20.86
CA VAL A 101 -37.78 -26.14 -19.78
C VAL A 101 -36.62 -25.25 -19.37
N LYS A 102 -36.57 -24.95 -18.08
CA LYS A 102 -35.51 -24.16 -17.48
C LYS A 102 -34.83 -25.02 -16.43
N ASP A 103 -33.52 -25.18 -16.55
CA ASP A 103 -32.75 -25.73 -15.44
C ASP A 103 -32.74 -24.69 -14.31
N TYR A 104 -33.23 -25.11 -13.16
CA TYR A 104 -33.31 -24.27 -11.98
C TYR A 104 -32.78 -25.05 -10.78
N ILE A 105 -31.57 -24.70 -10.36
CA ILE A 105 -30.91 -25.27 -9.17
C ILE A 105 -30.71 -26.80 -9.34
N GLY A 106 -30.28 -27.21 -10.52
CA GLY A 106 -29.96 -28.61 -10.84
C GLY A 106 -31.20 -29.50 -10.91
N ARG A 107 -32.32 -28.90 -11.28
CA ARG A 107 -33.63 -29.53 -11.49
C ARG A 107 -34.14 -28.99 -12.81
N GLU A 108 -34.47 -29.86 -13.74
CA GLU A 108 -35.14 -29.43 -14.95
C GLU A 108 -36.59 -29.14 -14.61
N ILE A 109 -36.97 -27.86 -14.67
CA ILE A 109 -38.35 -27.44 -14.48
C ILE A 109 -38.94 -27.24 -15.85
N HIS A 110 -39.86 -28.12 -16.21
CA HIS A 110 -40.65 -27.91 -17.39
C HIS A 110 -41.71 -26.85 -17.08
N SER A 111 -41.52 -25.63 -17.58
CA SER A 111 -42.30 -24.40 -17.31
C SER A 111 -43.81 -24.56 -17.54
N VAL A 112 -44.22 -25.57 -18.31
CA VAL A 112 -45.60 -25.85 -18.69
C VAL A 112 -46.25 -26.99 -17.87
N PRO A 113 -45.83 -28.28 -17.97
CA PRO A 113 -46.43 -29.36 -17.20
C PRO A 113 -45.92 -29.44 -15.75
N GLN A 114 -44.94 -28.62 -15.36
CA GLN A 114 -44.34 -28.59 -14.03
C GLN A 114 -43.75 -29.96 -13.61
N HIS A 115 -43.31 -30.75 -14.58
CA HIS A 115 -42.63 -32.02 -14.32
C HIS A 115 -41.23 -31.80 -13.76
N PHE A 116 -40.84 -32.75 -12.92
CA PHE A 116 -39.59 -32.76 -12.20
C PHE A 116 -38.81 -34.03 -12.50
N THR A 117 -37.57 -33.89 -12.94
CA THR A 117 -36.63 -35.00 -13.14
C THR A 117 -35.44 -34.86 -12.18
N ALA A 118 -35.03 -35.98 -11.59
CA ALA A 118 -33.91 -36.07 -10.66
C ALA A 118 -33.09 -37.37 -10.90
N SER A 119 -31.81 -37.37 -10.53
CA SER A 119 -30.90 -38.48 -10.79
C SER A 119 -31.08 -39.68 -9.84
N VAL A 120 -30.75 -40.88 -10.30
CA VAL A 120 -30.90 -42.17 -9.57
C VAL A 120 -30.21 -42.16 -8.22
N ALA A 121 -28.97 -41.65 -8.14
CA ALA A 121 -28.23 -41.53 -6.89
C ALA A 121 -28.95 -40.66 -5.83
N ARG A 122 -29.75 -39.69 -6.29
CA ARG A 122 -30.56 -38.82 -5.41
C ARG A 122 -31.81 -39.54 -4.94
N ILE A 123 -32.42 -40.37 -5.80
CA ILE A 123 -33.55 -41.23 -5.44
C ILE A 123 -33.13 -42.22 -4.35
N GLU A 124 -31.99 -42.90 -4.51
CA GLU A 124 -31.47 -43.87 -3.53
C GLU A 124 -31.14 -43.24 -2.17
N LYS A 125 -30.70 -41.98 -2.16
CA LYS A 125 -30.46 -41.22 -0.92
C LYS A 125 -31.76 -41.00 -0.15
N TYR A 126 -32.84 -40.64 -0.83
CA TYR A 126 -34.14 -40.41 -0.19
C TYR A 126 -34.81 -41.69 0.29
N THR A 127 -34.67 -42.80 -0.44
CA THR A 127 -35.18 -44.11 -0.02
C THR A 127 -34.58 -44.51 1.33
N ARG A 128 -33.27 -44.31 1.52
CA ARG A 128 -32.57 -44.68 2.74
C ARG A 128 -33.00 -43.87 3.97
N ALA A 129 -33.19 -42.57 3.78
CA ALA A 129 -33.69 -41.69 4.85
C ALA A 129 -35.14 -42.05 5.23
N ALA A 130 -35.96 -42.43 4.25
CA ALA A 130 -37.32 -42.91 4.49
C ALA A 130 -37.35 -44.22 5.28
N ASP A 131 -36.45 -45.16 4.99
CA ASP A 131 -36.33 -46.42 5.72
C ASP A 131 -35.89 -46.22 7.17
N GLU A 132 -34.93 -45.31 7.42
CA GLU A 132 -34.51 -44.93 8.77
C GLU A 132 -35.64 -44.27 9.56
N LEU A 133 -36.43 -43.41 8.91
CA LEU A 133 -37.61 -42.82 9.53
C LEU A 133 -38.63 -43.89 9.90
N LEU A 134 -38.92 -44.82 9.00
CA LEU A 134 -39.87 -45.92 9.24
C LEU A 134 -39.40 -46.84 10.39
N GLY A 135 -38.10 -47.08 10.50
CA GLY A 135 -37.51 -47.83 11.61
C GLY A 135 -37.59 -47.12 12.97
N SER A 136 -37.64 -45.78 12.96
CA SER A 136 -37.74 -44.96 14.18
C SER A 136 -39.17 -44.88 14.77
N VAL A 137 -40.17 -45.41 14.08
CA VAL A 137 -41.56 -45.37 14.53
C VAL A 137 -41.82 -46.52 15.50
N GLY A 138 -41.94 -46.22 16.79
CA GLY A 138 -42.30 -47.21 17.80
C GLY A 138 -43.69 -47.82 17.57
N ALA A 139 -44.03 -48.89 18.30
CA ALA A 139 -45.22 -49.74 18.10
C ALA A 139 -46.59 -49.03 18.07
N GLY A 140 -46.65 -47.74 18.44
CA GLY A 140 -47.83 -46.88 18.31
C GLY A 140 -48.02 -46.21 16.94
N GLY A 141 -47.09 -46.37 15.99
CA GLY A 141 -47.27 -45.98 14.58
C GLY A 141 -47.21 -44.48 14.25
N SER A 142 -47.03 -43.58 15.23
CA SER A 142 -47.01 -42.14 14.98
C SER A 142 -45.59 -41.60 14.76
N VAL A 143 -45.40 -40.89 13.64
CA VAL A 143 -44.12 -40.26 13.29
C VAL A 143 -44.16 -38.76 13.59
N SER A 144 -43.11 -38.22 14.20
CA SER A 144 -43.06 -36.80 14.56
C SER A 144 -42.89 -35.90 13.33
N ARG A 145 -43.39 -34.66 13.39
CA ARG A 145 -43.26 -33.64 12.32
C ARG A 145 -41.79 -33.36 11.96
N ARG A 146 -40.88 -33.54 12.92
CA ARG A 146 -39.43 -33.41 12.79
C ARG A 146 -38.81 -34.64 12.11
N GLY A 147 -39.32 -35.84 12.41
CA GLY A 147 -38.92 -37.06 11.71
C GLY A 147 -39.36 -37.06 10.23
N LEU A 148 -40.59 -36.63 9.95
CA LEU A 148 -41.05 -36.41 8.57
C LEU A 148 -40.16 -35.42 7.81
N ALA A 149 -39.70 -34.36 8.49
CA ALA A 149 -38.75 -33.41 7.94
C ALA A 149 -37.31 -33.95 7.83
N ALA A 150 -36.96 -35.05 8.50
CA ALA A 150 -35.65 -35.68 8.45
C ALA A 150 -35.48 -36.67 7.28
N VAL A 151 -36.59 -37.09 6.64
CA VAL A 151 -36.55 -37.74 5.32
C VAL A 151 -36.26 -36.72 4.21
N GLU A 152 -36.51 -35.44 4.50
CA GLU A 152 -35.88 -34.33 3.78
C GLU A 152 -34.49 -34.02 4.37
N PRO A 153 -33.55 -33.55 3.53
CA PRO A 153 -32.13 -33.74 3.78
C PRO A 153 -31.67 -32.92 4.99
N PHE A 154 -31.32 -33.66 6.05
CA PHE A 154 -30.36 -33.31 7.09
C PHE A 154 -30.72 -32.12 7.99
N VAL A 155 -31.24 -32.42 9.18
CA VAL A 155 -31.07 -31.58 10.38
C VAL A 155 -30.31 -32.44 11.39
N SER A 156 -29.09 -32.04 11.74
CA SER A 156 -28.33 -32.66 12.81
C SER A 156 -29.09 -32.59 14.15
N ASP A 157 -28.89 -33.62 14.98
CA ASP A 157 -29.38 -33.72 16.35
C ASP A 157 -28.74 -32.67 17.28
N TRP A 158 -28.99 -31.38 17.02
CA TRP A 158 -28.77 -30.34 18.02
C TRP A 158 -29.98 -30.32 18.96
N ASP A 159 -29.84 -30.97 20.12
CA ASP A 159 -30.71 -30.81 21.28
C ASP A 159 -30.32 -29.51 22.01
N PRO A 160 -31.11 -28.42 21.88
CA PRO A 160 -30.80 -27.14 22.54
C PRO A 160 -30.82 -27.24 24.07
N GLY A 161 -31.33 -28.34 24.64
CA GLY A 161 -31.43 -28.59 26.07
C GLY A 161 -30.22 -29.30 26.69
N ARG A 162 -29.27 -29.82 25.91
CA ARG A 162 -28.14 -30.60 26.44
C ARG A 162 -26.98 -29.68 26.84
N GLN A 163 -26.89 -29.37 28.14
CA GLN A 163 -25.85 -28.53 28.77
C GLN A 163 -24.44 -29.14 28.74
N TRP A 164 -23.82 -29.24 27.58
CA TRP A 164 -22.39 -29.46 27.48
C TRP A 164 -21.84 -28.48 26.44
N GLY A 165 -21.01 -27.52 26.86
CA GLY A 165 -20.46 -26.48 25.98
C GLY A 165 -19.61 -27.03 24.82
N PRO A 166 -19.29 -26.19 23.82
CA PRO A 166 -18.41 -26.58 22.72
C PRO A 166 -17.00 -26.92 23.24
N ASP A 167 -16.35 -27.92 22.64
CA ASP A 167 -14.95 -28.22 22.94
C ASP A 167 -14.02 -27.15 22.36
N VAL A 168 -14.40 -26.60 21.21
CA VAL A 168 -13.69 -25.50 20.55
C VAL A 168 -14.68 -24.52 19.95
N THR A 169 -14.41 -23.23 20.15
CA THR A 169 -15.11 -22.12 19.50
C THR A 169 -14.17 -21.44 18.52
N VAL A 170 -14.65 -21.16 17.32
CA VAL A 170 -13.88 -20.57 16.23
C VAL A 170 -14.55 -19.32 15.71
N GLN A 171 -13.89 -18.17 15.79
CA GLN A 171 -14.35 -16.96 15.09
C GLN A 171 -13.77 -16.91 13.68
N MET A 172 -14.57 -16.57 12.68
CA MET A 172 -14.15 -16.60 11.29
C MET A 172 -14.74 -15.48 10.43
N ASP A 173 -14.00 -15.10 9.40
CA ASP A 173 -14.35 -14.03 8.47
C ASP A 173 -13.58 -14.17 7.14
N ALA A 174 -14.12 -13.61 6.05
CA ALA A 174 -13.52 -13.64 4.72
C ALA A 174 -13.60 -12.29 3.98
N ALA A 175 -12.48 -11.65 3.67
CA ALA A 175 -12.48 -10.38 2.95
C ALA A 175 -12.56 -10.50 1.43
N ALA A 176 -12.80 -9.36 0.75
CA ALA A 176 -12.92 -9.28 -0.71
C ALA A 176 -11.62 -9.56 -1.48
N GLY A 177 -10.45 -9.44 -0.84
CA GLY A 177 -9.14 -9.57 -1.47
C GLY A 177 -8.63 -11.01 -1.45
N ASP A 178 -8.08 -11.44 -0.31
CA ASP A 178 -7.06 -12.49 -0.36
C ASP A 178 -6.90 -13.26 0.97
N GLY A 179 -7.91 -13.42 1.84
CA GLY A 179 -7.67 -13.99 3.17
C GLY A 179 -8.90 -14.52 3.90
N TRP A 180 -8.76 -15.63 4.61
CA TRP A 180 -9.71 -16.04 5.67
C TRP A 180 -9.01 -16.37 6.97
N HIS A 181 -9.70 -16.19 8.11
CA HIS A 181 -9.17 -16.42 9.45
C HIS A 181 -10.00 -17.39 10.27
N CYS A 182 -9.37 -18.21 11.13
CA CYS A 182 -10.04 -18.95 12.20
C CYS A 182 -9.32 -18.76 13.55
N LEU A 183 -10.04 -18.30 14.57
CA LEU A 183 -9.54 -18.17 15.94
C LEU A 183 -9.99 -19.36 16.80
N GLY A 184 -9.19 -20.43 16.86
CA GLY A 184 -9.43 -21.58 17.75
C GLY A 184 -8.59 -21.45 19.02
N GLY A 185 -9.15 -20.90 20.10
CA GLY A 185 -8.41 -20.71 21.35
C GLY A 185 -7.29 -19.64 21.23
N LEU A 186 -6.02 -20.06 21.14
CA LEU A 186 -4.85 -19.17 21.04
C LEU A 186 -4.18 -19.19 19.66
N GLU A 187 -4.74 -19.93 18.71
CA GLU A 187 -4.16 -20.13 17.37
C GLU A 187 -4.94 -19.32 16.33
N ALA A 188 -4.19 -18.64 15.47
CA ALA A 188 -4.67 -17.80 14.39
C ALA A 188 -4.13 -18.34 13.07
N HIS A 189 -5.00 -18.65 12.13
CA HIS A 189 -4.59 -19.17 10.82
C HIS A 189 -5.13 -18.29 9.71
N ARG A 190 -4.27 -17.96 8.75
CA ARG A 190 -4.65 -17.18 7.58
C ARG A 190 -4.23 -17.87 6.29
N PHE A 191 -5.12 -17.90 5.31
CA PHE A 191 -4.85 -18.44 3.99
C PHE A 191 -5.40 -17.55 2.90
N ASP A 192 -4.67 -17.44 1.80
CA ASP A 192 -5.16 -16.74 0.63
C ASP A 192 -6.06 -17.65 -0.22
N PHE A 193 -7.20 -17.13 -0.67
CA PHE A 193 -8.02 -17.83 -1.65
C PHE A 193 -7.23 -18.06 -2.96
N PRO A 194 -7.44 -19.17 -3.68
CA PRO A 194 -6.98 -19.29 -5.07
C PRO A 194 -7.54 -18.16 -5.95
N GLU A 195 -6.83 -17.74 -7.00
CA GLU A 195 -7.26 -16.62 -7.87
C GLU A 195 -8.69 -16.79 -8.38
N HIS A 196 -9.09 -18.00 -8.76
CA HIS A 196 -10.43 -18.33 -9.23
C HIS A 196 -11.53 -18.36 -8.14
N GLU A 197 -11.14 -18.29 -6.86
CA GLU A 197 -12.05 -18.17 -5.71
C GLU A 197 -12.07 -16.76 -5.09
N ARG A 198 -11.21 -15.84 -5.57
CA ARG A 198 -11.18 -14.44 -5.15
C ARG A 198 -12.28 -13.62 -5.81
N ALA A 199 -12.45 -12.38 -5.37
CA ALA A 199 -13.24 -11.42 -6.14
C ALA A 199 -12.53 -11.14 -7.49
N PRO A 200 -13.27 -11.00 -8.60
CA PRO A 200 -14.73 -11.03 -8.71
C PRO A 200 -15.31 -12.44 -8.98
N HIS A 201 -14.48 -13.48 -9.05
CA HIS A 201 -14.85 -14.81 -9.51
C HIS A 201 -15.86 -15.55 -8.60
N LYS A 202 -15.72 -15.42 -7.28
CA LYS A 202 -16.65 -15.99 -6.31
C LYS A 202 -17.26 -14.94 -5.38
N SER A 203 -18.48 -15.24 -4.93
CA SER A 203 -19.25 -14.36 -4.06
C SER A 203 -18.65 -14.24 -2.67
N PHE A 204 -19.02 -13.18 -1.94
CA PHE A 204 -18.65 -13.02 -0.54
C PHE A 204 -19.14 -14.20 0.32
N ASN A 205 -20.40 -14.62 0.15
CA ASN A 205 -20.95 -15.80 0.84
C ASN A 205 -20.18 -17.09 0.51
N PHE A 206 -19.67 -17.25 -0.70
CA PHE A 206 -18.81 -18.38 -1.05
C PHE A 206 -17.51 -18.36 -0.26
N ARG A 207 -16.87 -17.19 -0.14
CA ARG A 207 -15.64 -17.03 0.61
C ARG A 207 -15.87 -17.26 2.11
N GLU A 208 -16.94 -16.73 2.67
CA GLU A 208 -17.33 -16.96 4.07
C GLU A 208 -17.64 -18.43 4.37
N ALA A 209 -18.38 -19.11 3.49
CA ALA A 209 -18.62 -20.54 3.63
C ALA A 209 -17.34 -21.37 3.44
N SER A 210 -16.47 -20.97 2.52
CA SER A 210 -15.21 -21.67 2.23
C SER A 210 -14.22 -21.53 3.37
N THR A 211 -14.27 -20.39 4.06
CA THR A 211 -13.57 -20.14 5.31
C THR A 211 -14.01 -21.12 6.39
N ALA A 212 -15.32 -21.29 6.58
CA ALA A 212 -15.89 -22.27 7.50
C ALA A 212 -15.44 -23.70 7.16
N ALA A 213 -15.54 -24.10 5.89
CA ALA A 213 -15.10 -25.41 5.43
C ALA A 213 -13.62 -25.67 5.77
N SER A 214 -12.77 -24.69 5.50
CA SER A 214 -11.34 -24.83 5.71
C SER A 214 -10.95 -24.81 7.20
N ALA A 215 -11.69 -24.08 8.05
CA ALA A 215 -11.52 -24.13 9.49
C ALA A 215 -11.84 -25.53 10.04
N VAL A 216 -12.90 -26.17 9.55
CA VAL A 216 -13.25 -27.56 9.91
C VAL A 216 -12.17 -28.54 9.45
N GLU A 217 -11.67 -28.39 8.22
CA GLU A 217 -10.60 -29.24 7.66
C GLU A 217 -9.29 -29.13 8.46
N LEU A 218 -8.94 -27.91 8.89
CA LEU A 218 -7.73 -27.62 9.63
C LEU A 218 -7.78 -28.13 11.08
N LEU A 219 -8.89 -27.88 11.77
CA LEU A 219 -9.04 -28.19 13.20
C LEU A 219 -9.50 -29.63 13.46
N GLY A 220 -10.12 -30.28 12.47
CA GLY A 220 -10.68 -31.62 12.62
C GLY A 220 -9.69 -32.70 13.08
N PRO A 221 -8.44 -32.77 12.58
CA PRO A 221 -7.46 -33.73 13.10
C PRO A 221 -7.19 -33.62 14.60
N SER A 222 -7.10 -32.39 15.13
CA SER A 222 -6.77 -32.13 16.54
C SER A 222 -7.96 -32.24 17.48
N HIS A 223 -9.18 -32.13 16.94
CA HIS A 223 -10.43 -32.11 17.71
C HIS A 223 -11.39 -33.24 17.34
N ARG A 224 -10.85 -34.36 16.82
CA ARG A 224 -11.63 -35.53 16.41
C ARG A 224 -12.57 -36.01 17.53
N GLY A 225 -13.84 -36.27 17.21
CA GLY A 225 -14.85 -36.69 18.19
C GLY A 225 -15.39 -35.55 19.06
N GLY A 226 -14.93 -34.30 18.83
CA GLY A 226 -15.29 -33.12 19.59
C GLY A 226 -16.35 -32.26 18.91
N ARG A 227 -16.68 -31.13 19.53
CA ARG A 227 -17.69 -30.17 19.06
C ARG A 227 -17.06 -28.85 18.69
N LEU A 228 -17.39 -28.38 17.50
CA LEU A 228 -16.86 -27.15 16.91
C LEU A 228 -18.01 -26.14 16.74
N LEU A 229 -17.92 -25.02 17.46
CA LEU A 229 -18.82 -23.88 17.30
C LEU A 229 -18.18 -22.82 16.42
N LEU A 230 -18.76 -22.59 15.24
CA LEU A 230 -18.33 -21.58 14.29
C LEU A 230 -19.08 -20.25 14.52
N ARG A 231 -18.38 -19.21 14.96
CA ARG A 231 -18.90 -17.85 15.15
C ARG A 231 -18.56 -17.00 13.93
N THR A 232 -19.57 -16.50 13.22
CA THR A 232 -19.42 -15.69 12.00
C THR A 232 -20.49 -14.60 11.97
N ASP A 233 -20.20 -13.45 11.37
CA ASP A 233 -21.22 -12.44 11.08
C ASP A 233 -21.97 -12.70 9.76
N ASN A 234 -21.55 -13.73 9.01
CA ASN A 234 -22.24 -14.16 7.81
C ASN A 234 -23.41 -15.10 8.14
N THR A 235 -24.62 -14.53 8.12
CA THR A 235 -25.86 -15.29 8.31
C THR A 235 -26.08 -16.40 7.28
N THR A 236 -25.50 -16.29 6.06
CA THR A 236 -25.59 -17.33 5.03
C THR A 236 -24.76 -18.54 5.43
N THR A 237 -23.53 -18.34 5.90
CA THR A 237 -22.66 -19.38 6.45
C THR A 237 -23.30 -20.03 7.67
N THR A 238 -23.86 -19.22 8.59
CA THR A 238 -24.59 -19.74 9.76
C THR A 238 -25.76 -20.63 9.33
N SER A 239 -26.55 -20.18 8.36
CA SER A 239 -27.67 -20.96 7.82
C SER A 239 -27.19 -22.21 7.09
N LEU A 240 -26.10 -22.13 6.32
CA LEU A 240 -25.52 -23.27 5.61
C LEU A 240 -25.07 -24.34 6.61
N VAL A 241 -24.33 -23.97 7.64
CA VAL A 241 -23.83 -24.90 8.68
C VAL A 241 -25.01 -25.53 9.44
N ASN A 242 -25.92 -24.71 9.98
CA ASN A 242 -26.96 -25.21 10.89
C ASN A 242 -28.09 -25.96 10.17
N LYS A 243 -28.42 -25.57 8.94
CA LYS A 243 -29.46 -26.26 8.14
C LYS A 243 -28.88 -27.36 7.26
N GLN A 244 -27.56 -27.42 7.13
CA GLN A 244 -26.82 -28.35 6.27
C GLN A 244 -27.30 -28.37 4.81
N ASP A 245 -27.85 -27.24 4.35
CA ASP A 245 -28.42 -27.10 3.04
C ASP A 245 -28.28 -25.67 2.51
N THR A 246 -28.28 -25.54 1.19
CA THR A 246 -28.23 -24.27 0.49
C THR A 246 -28.83 -24.39 -0.90
N MET A 247 -29.65 -23.40 -1.26
CA MET A 247 -30.19 -23.27 -2.61
C MET A 247 -29.20 -22.60 -3.59
N ALA A 248 -28.07 -22.08 -3.09
CA ALA A 248 -27.05 -21.45 -3.92
C ALA A 248 -26.09 -22.52 -4.49
N PRO A 249 -26.08 -22.76 -5.82
CA PRO A 249 -25.27 -23.83 -6.42
C PRO A 249 -23.78 -23.68 -6.13
N ASP A 250 -23.27 -22.45 -6.04
CA ASP A 250 -21.88 -22.18 -5.72
C ASP A 250 -21.50 -22.55 -4.28
N LEU A 251 -22.45 -22.51 -3.33
CA LEU A 251 -22.20 -22.87 -1.93
C LEU A 251 -22.31 -24.37 -1.69
N TRP A 252 -22.94 -25.11 -2.60
CA TRP A 252 -23.13 -26.54 -2.44
C TRP A 252 -21.81 -27.32 -2.37
N PRO A 253 -20.83 -27.14 -3.29
CA PRO A 253 -19.53 -27.80 -3.18
C PRO A 253 -18.79 -27.46 -1.88
N VAL A 254 -18.96 -26.23 -1.38
CA VAL A 254 -18.34 -25.75 -0.15
C VAL A 254 -18.97 -26.40 1.08
N GLY A 255 -20.30 -26.46 1.13
CA GLY A 255 -21.03 -27.20 2.16
C GLY A 255 -20.63 -28.67 2.17
N GLN A 256 -20.56 -29.33 1.01
CA GLN A 256 -20.10 -30.72 0.90
C GLN A 256 -18.70 -30.90 1.48
N ARG A 257 -17.75 -30.01 1.14
CA ARG A 257 -16.40 -30.04 1.67
C ARG A 257 -16.38 -29.93 3.20
N MET A 258 -17.13 -28.98 3.74
CA MET A 258 -17.27 -28.76 5.18
C MET A 258 -17.87 -29.97 5.92
N PHE A 259 -18.97 -30.52 5.41
CA PHE A 259 -19.66 -31.65 6.06
C PHE A 259 -18.90 -32.97 5.90
N TRP A 260 -18.20 -33.18 4.80
CA TRP A 260 -17.29 -34.33 4.65
C TRP A 260 -16.13 -34.24 5.62
N ALA A 261 -15.52 -33.07 5.81
CA ALA A 261 -14.49 -32.88 6.82
C ALA A 261 -15.04 -33.15 8.23
N ALA A 262 -16.20 -32.58 8.57
CA ALA A 262 -16.84 -32.84 9.86
C ALA A 262 -17.10 -34.33 10.10
N ALA A 263 -17.66 -35.04 9.10
CA ALA A 263 -17.89 -36.48 9.18
C ALA A 263 -16.59 -37.31 9.28
N GLN A 264 -15.56 -36.96 8.49
CA GLN A 264 -14.27 -37.63 8.50
C GLN A 264 -13.58 -37.56 9.87
N TYR A 265 -13.76 -36.45 10.58
CA TYR A 265 -13.18 -36.20 11.89
C TYR A 265 -14.16 -36.41 13.04
N ASP A 266 -15.37 -36.94 12.79
CA ASP A 266 -16.39 -37.16 13.82
C ASP A 266 -16.67 -35.89 14.65
N LEU A 267 -16.83 -34.75 13.97
CA LEU A 267 -17.09 -33.45 14.60
C LEU A 267 -18.59 -33.16 14.66
N ASP A 268 -19.06 -32.71 15.82
CA ASP A 268 -20.35 -32.04 15.97
C ASP A 268 -20.20 -30.56 15.61
N LEU A 269 -20.81 -30.14 14.50
CA LEU A 269 -20.63 -28.80 13.93
C LEU A 269 -21.88 -27.95 14.14
N ALA A 270 -21.71 -26.79 14.76
CA ALA A 270 -22.73 -25.76 14.87
C ALA A 270 -22.17 -24.39 14.48
N ALA A 271 -23.05 -23.46 14.10
CA ALA A 271 -22.68 -22.08 13.87
C ALA A 271 -23.56 -21.11 14.67
N GLU A 272 -22.95 -20.04 15.17
CA GLU A 272 -23.61 -18.92 15.83
C GLU A 272 -23.32 -17.65 15.05
N HIS A 273 -24.38 -16.90 14.75
CA HIS A 273 -24.21 -15.57 14.19
C HIS A 273 -23.75 -14.59 15.28
N ILE A 274 -22.64 -13.89 15.04
CA ILE A 274 -22.17 -12.81 15.90
C ILE A 274 -22.23 -11.46 15.16
N PRO A 275 -22.51 -10.34 15.83
CA PRO A 275 -22.39 -9.03 15.19
C PRO A 275 -20.96 -8.81 14.66
N GLY A 276 -20.80 -8.17 13.49
CA GLY A 276 -19.46 -7.90 12.93
C GLY A 276 -18.54 -7.12 13.87
N VAL A 277 -19.10 -6.28 14.76
CA VAL A 277 -18.35 -5.58 15.82
C VAL A 277 -17.69 -6.53 16.83
N GLU A 278 -18.26 -7.71 17.03
CA GLU A 278 -17.70 -8.79 17.87
C GLU A 278 -16.73 -9.70 17.10
N ASN A 279 -16.70 -9.61 15.77
CA ASN A 279 -15.83 -10.39 14.87
C ASN A 279 -14.55 -9.63 14.47
N GLY A 280 -14.24 -8.52 15.15
CA GLY A 280 -13.22 -7.57 14.71
C GLY A 280 -11.82 -8.15 14.49
N LEU A 281 -11.43 -9.19 15.23
CA LEU A 281 -10.14 -9.84 15.03
C LEU A 281 -10.10 -10.65 13.72
N SER A 282 -11.10 -11.50 13.48
CA SER A 282 -11.16 -12.28 12.25
C SER A 282 -11.38 -11.38 11.02
N ASP A 283 -12.16 -10.30 11.14
CA ASP A 283 -12.31 -9.29 10.09
C ASP A 283 -11.00 -8.53 9.81
N GLY A 284 -10.28 -8.11 10.85
CA GLY A 284 -8.97 -7.51 10.69
C GLY A 284 -7.99 -8.45 10.00
N LEU A 285 -8.01 -9.74 10.37
CA LEU A 285 -7.11 -10.76 9.82
C LEU A 285 -7.50 -11.16 8.41
N SER A 286 -8.77 -11.19 8.04
CA SER A 286 -9.22 -11.50 6.67
C SER A 286 -8.87 -10.34 5.71
N ARG A 287 -9.04 -9.08 6.16
CA ARG A 287 -8.80 -7.86 5.37
C ARG A 287 -7.34 -7.47 5.26
N TYR A 288 -6.48 -8.04 6.08
CA TYR A 288 -5.06 -7.75 5.96
C TYR A 288 -4.61 -8.06 4.52
N VAL A 289 -3.87 -7.16 3.90
CA VAL A 289 -3.26 -7.42 2.60
C VAL A 289 -1.80 -7.15 2.86
N ARG A 290 -0.98 -8.20 2.77
CA ARG A 290 0.47 -8.04 2.91
C ARG A 290 0.92 -7.11 1.79
N ARG A 291 1.13 -5.84 2.15
CA ARG A 291 1.77 -4.89 1.25
C ARG A 291 3.19 -5.39 1.02
N LYS A 292 3.81 -5.01 -0.09
CA LYS A 292 5.21 -5.34 -0.34
C LYS A 292 6.04 -4.73 0.79
N ASP A 293 6.35 -5.54 1.78
CA ASP A 293 6.93 -5.13 3.03
C ASP A 293 8.45 -5.20 2.92
N TYR A 294 9.11 -4.09 3.23
CA TYR A 294 10.57 -4.00 3.30
C TYR A 294 11.07 -3.96 4.74
N LEU A 295 10.16 -4.00 5.72
CA LEU A 295 10.39 -3.90 7.17
C LEU A 295 10.21 -5.23 7.89
N ASP A 296 9.72 -6.25 7.19
CA ASP A 296 9.56 -7.62 7.68
C ASP A 296 10.91 -8.36 7.76
N TRP A 297 11.74 -7.92 8.70
CA TRP A 297 13.07 -8.47 8.92
C TRP A 297 12.97 -9.62 9.90
N GLN A 298 13.28 -10.83 9.44
CA GLN A 298 13.33 -11.99 10.31
C GLN A 298 14.74 -12.17 10.88
N TYR A 299 14.85 -12.42 12.18
CA TYR A 299 16.09 -12.93 12.79
C TYR A 299 16.50 -14.25 12.11
N LYS A 300 17.79 -14.58 12.00
CA LYS A 300 18.16 -15.85 11.35
C LYS A 300 17.69 -17.03 12.20
N ARG A 301 17.03 -18.01 11.58
CA ARG A 301 16.43 -19.16 12.27
C ARG A 301 17.45 -19.94 13.12
N ASP A 302 18.61 -20.26 12.54
CA ASP A 302 19.68 -20.98 13.26
C ASP A 302 20.22 -20.19 14.48
N GLU A 303 20.25 -18.85 14.39
CA GLU A 303 20.67 -17.98 15.49
C GLU A 303 19.58 -17.91 16.57
N PHE A 304 18.30 -17.84 16.18
CA PHE A 304 17.15 -17.93 17.09
C PHE A 304 17.14 -19.26 17.84
N GLU A 305 17.30 -20.39 17.14
CA GLU A 305 17.36 -21.73 17.74
C GLU A 305 18.55 -21.86 18.70
N SER A 306 19.70 -21.27 18.35
CA SER A 306 20.85 -21.22 19.25
C SER A 306 20.54 -20.45 20.54
N ILE A 307 19.84 -19.31 20.45
CA ILE A 307 19.37 -18.56 21.64
C ILE A 307 18.38 -19.41 22.44
N GLN A 308 17.44 -20.07 21.77
CA GLN A 308 16.45 -20.93 22.40
C GLN A 308 17.08 -22.04 23.25
N ASN A 309 18.15 -22.66 22.74
CA ASN A 309 18.89 -23.71 23.45
C ASN A 309 19.75 -23.19 24.62
N LEU A 310 20.05 -21.89 24.66
CA LEU A 310 20.84 -21.27 25.73
C LEU A 310 19.98 -20.77 26.90
N LEU A 311 18.68 -20.57 26.69
CA LEU A 311 17.77 -20.11 27.73
C LEU A 311 17.37 -21.26 28.66
N THR A 312 17.30 -21.00 29.97
CA THR A 312 16.82 -21.98 30.96
C THR A 312 15.35 -22.33 30.78
N ALA A 313 14.61 -21.48 30.06
CA ALA A 313 13.24 -21.71 29.67
C ALA A 313 13.01 -21.14 28.27
N PRO A 314 12.59 -21.96 27.29
CA PRO A 314 12.43 -21.55 25.91
C PRO A 314 11.30 -20.53 25.75
N PHE A 315 11.31 -19.81 24.63
CA PHE A 315 10.22 -18.92 24.26
C PHE A 315 9.00 -19.75 23.85
N THR A 316 7.81 -19.33 24.26
CA THR A 316 6.55 -20.04 24.02
C THR A 316 5.60 -19.29 23.10
N LEU A 317 5.87 -17.99 22.88
CA LEU A 317 5.08 -17.11 22.03
C LEU A 317 5.98 -16.15 21.24
N ASP A 318 5.77 -16.07 19.92
CA ASP A 318 6.37 -15.02 19.08
C ASP A 318 5.39 -13.83 19.00
N GLY A 319 5.67 -12.80 19.80
CA GLY A 319 4.83 -11.63 19.93
C GLY A 319 4.86 -10.69 18.73
N GLY A 320 5.80 -10.82 17.78
CA GLY A 320 6.07 -9.80 16.75
C GLY A 320 5.97 -10.30 15.31
N ALA A 321 5.29 -11.42 15.07
CA ALA A 321 5.20 -11.99 13.75
C ALA A 321 4.23 -11.21 12.84
N ASP A 322 4.33 -11.45 11.54
CA ASP A 322 3.39 -10.95 10.56
C ASP A 322 2.04 -11.69 10.67
N PRO A 323 0.92 -11.11 10.18
CA PRO A 323 -0.41 -11.72 10.31
C PRO A 323 -0.62 -13.06 9.58
N VAL A 324 0.31 -13.49 8.72
CA VAL A 324 0.32 -14.80 8.06
C VAL A 324 1.36 -15.76 8.68
N GLY A 325 2.08 -15.32 9.73
CA GLY A 325 3.09 -16.09 10.43
C GLY A 325 4.33 -16.44 9.60
N THR A 326 4.57 -15.78 8.46
CA THR A 326 5.68 -16.17 7.57
C THR A 326 7.06 -15.88 8.16
N ASN A 327 7.16 -14.86 9.00
CA ASN A 327 8.37 -14.51 9.75
C ASN A 327 8.39 -15.11 11.18
N ALA A 328 7.36 -15.86 11.59
CA ALA A 328 7.25 -16.39 12.93
C ALA A 328 8.37 -17.41 13.22
N HIS A 329 8.97 -17.29 14.40
CA HIS A 329 9.99 -18.23 14.90
C HIS A 329 9.41 -19.33 15.78
N LEU A 330 8.17 -19.17 16.24
CA LEU A 330 7.48 -20.12 17.11
C LEU A 330 6.14 -20.53 16.51
N PRO A 331 5.63 -21.75 16.80
CA PRO A 331 4.33 -22.20 16.31
C PRO A 331 3.18 -21.30 16.77
N ARG A 332 3.29 -20.75 17.98
CA ARG A 332 2.33 -19.78 18.53
C ARG A 332 2.89 -18.39 18.35
N TYR A 333 2.14 -17.55 17.65
CA TYR A 333 2.56 -16.18 17.37
C TYR A 333 1.39 -15.20 17.47
N ARG A 334 1.74 -13.91 17.57
CA ARG A 334 0.85 -12.76 17.58
C ARG A 334 1.38 -11.75 16.55
N SER A 335 0.50 -10.90 16.07
CA SER A 335 0.82 -9.95 15.00
C SER A 335 0.21 -8.58 15.26
N VAL A 336 0.46 -7.61 14.38
CA VAL A 336 -0.16 -6.28 14.49
C VAL A 336 -1.70 -6.32 14.55
N VAL A 337 -2.32 -7.32 13.93
CA VAL A 337 -3.79 -7.46 13.93
C VAL A 337 -4.29 -8.16 15.20
N ASP A 338 -3.46 -9.04 15.78
CA ASP A 338 -3.70 -9.74 17.05
C ASP A 338 -2.61 -9.40 18.05
N SER A 339 -2.51 -8.11 18.41
CA SER A 339 -1.34 -7.65 19.18
C SER A 339 -1.32 -8.29 20.57
N PHE A 340 -0.17 -8.90 20.92
CA PHE A 340 0.04 -9.43 22.27
C PHE A 340 -0.02 -8.32 23.34
N THR A 341 0.18 -7.05 22.96
CA THR A 341 0.11 -5.91 23.90
C THR A 341 -1.31 -5.66 24.44
N GLY A 342 -2.34 -6.10 23.69
CA GLY A 342 -3.75 -5.97 24.07
C GLY A 342 -4.32 -7.19 24.78
N ARG A 343 -3.51 -8.23 25.05
CA ARG A 343 -3.95 -9.47 25.69
C ARG A 343 -3.09 -9.83 26.91
N PRO A 344 -3.64 -10.55 27.89
CA PRO A 344 -2.84 -11.18 28.93
C PRO A 344 -1.83 -12.16 28.30
N VAL A 345 -0.57 -12.07 28.70
CA VAL A 345 0.52 -12.99 28.31
C VAL A 345 1.07 -13.74 29.53
N ASP A 346 0.26 -13.87 30.57
CA ASP A 346 0.65 -14.52 31.80
C ASP A 346 1.06 -15.99 31.54
N GLY A 347 2.25 -16.36 32.04
CA GLY A 347 2.83 -17.70 31.84
C GLY A 347 3.52 -17.91 30.49
N GLU A 348 3.54 -16.92 29.59
CA GLU A 348 4.25 -17.00 28.32
C GLU A 348 5.67 -16.44 28.41
N HIS A 349 6.60 -17.08 27.69
CA HIS A 349 7.95 -16.60 27.49
C HIS A 349 8.00 -15.96 26.09
N VAL A 350 7.75 -14.65 26.05
CA VAL A 350 7.53 -13.94 24.79
C VAL A 350 8.85 -13.56 24.13
N TYR A 351 9.10 -14.09 22.94
CA TYR A 351 10.05 -13.52 21.99
C TYR A 351 9.32 -12.46 21.17
N SER A 352 9.99 -11.35 20.81
CA SER A 352 9.35 -10.37 19.96
C SER A 352 10.34 -9.62 19.09
N ASN A 353 10.07 -9.63 17.78
CA ASN A 353 10.78 -8.84 16.78
C ASN A 353 9.74 -8.18 15.87
N PRO A 354 9.02 -7.16 16.38
CA PRO A 354 7.92 -6.54 15.67
C PRO A 354 8.39 -5.79 14.42
N ASP A 355 7.45 -5.52 13.53
CA ASP A 355 7.62 -4.49 12.50
C ASP A 355 8.09 -3.17 13.16
N TYR A 356 9.10 -2.55 12.58
CA TYR A 356 9.60 -1.25 13.00
C TYR A 356 8.49 -0.17 13.05
N ALA A 357 7.41 -0.33 12.27
CA ALA A 357 6.24 0.54 12.32
C ALA A 357 5.48 0.50 13.66
N ILE A 358 5.52 -0.63 14.38
CA ILE A 358 4.80 -0.84 15.66
C ILE A 358 5.76 -1.03 16.85
N ILE A 359 7.07 -0.91 16.62
CA ILE A 359 8.11 -1.12 17.65
C ILE A 359 7.90 -0.23 18.89
N ARG A 360 7.36 0.99 18.70
CA ARG A 360 7.06 1.91 19.79
C ARG A 360 6.01 1.33 20.73
N GLU A 361 4.92 0.80 20.21
CA GLU A 361 3.83 0.20 21.01
C GLU A 361 4.35 -0.98 21.83
N TYR A 362 5.25 -1.77 21.25
CA TYR A 362 5.88 -2.91 21.92
C TYR A 362 6.79 -2.44 23.06
N LEU A 363 7.61 -1.42 22.82
CA LEU A 363 8.47 -0.83 23.83
C LEU A 363 7.65 -0.19 24.97
N GLU A 364 6.59 0.55 24.65
CA GLU A 364 5.69 1.13 25.66
C GLU A 364 5.00 0.05 26.50
N HIS A 365 4.56 -1.05 25.88
CA HIS A 365 4.00 -2.20 26.59
C HIS A 365 5.02 -2.82 27.56
N PHE A 366 6.22 -3.16 27.10
CA PHE A 366 7.27 -3.74 27.96
C PHE A 366 7.73 -2.78 29.06
N LEU A 367 7.81 -1.48 28.78
CA LEU A 367 8.14 -0.46 29.78
C LEU A 367 7.03 -0.32 30.81
N SER A 368 5.76 -0.32 30.40
CA SER A 368 4.62 -0.25 31.34
C SER A 368 4.59 -1.48 32.26
N TRP A 369 4.90 -2.66 31.74
CA TRP A 369 5.02 -3.88 32.52
C TRP A 369 6.21 -3.83 33.49
N ALA A 370 7.37 -3.39 33.02
CA ALA A 370 8.56 -3.23 33.86
C ALA A 370 8.38 -2.17 34.96
N LEU A 371 7.67 -1.08 34.66
CA LEU A 371 7.35 -0.02 35.62
C LEU A 371 6.25 -0.46 36.60
N GLY A 372 5.26 -1.24 36.15
CA GLY A 372 4.29 -1.90 37.02
C GLY A 372 4.96 -2.87 38.01
N MET A 373 6.01 -3.56 37.57
CA MET A 373 6.85 -4.40 38.44
C MET A 373 7.77 -3.61 39.38
N ALA A 374 7.97 -2.30 39.19
CA ALA A 374 8.79 -1.49 40.09
C ALA A 374 8.17 -1.28 41.49
N LEU A 375 6.92 -1.71 41.68
CA LEU A 375 6.28 -1.85 42.98
C LEU A 375 6.63 -3.17 43.70
N MET A 376 7.44 -4.06 43.10
CA MET A 376 7.97 -5.28 43.71
C MET A 376 9.43 -5.11 44.20
N PRO A 377 9.90 -5.94 45.17
CA PRO A 377 11.20 -5.75 45.83
C PRO A 377 12.40 -5.68 44.85
N SER A 378 13.24 -4.67 45.08
CA SER A 378 14.31 -4.16 44.19
C SER A 378 15.36 -5.18 43.71
N ALA A 379 15.52 -6.31 44.41
CA ALA A 379 16.52 -7.32 44.08
C ALA A 379 16.19 -8.17 42.83
N VAL A 380 14.90 -8.23 42.45
CA VAL A 380 14.41 -9.00 41.28
C VAL A 380 14.36 -8.11 40.03
N LEU A 381 13.94 -6.85 40.18
CA LEU A 381 13.81 -5.86 39.09
C LEU A 381 15.16 -5.54 38.43
N GLY A 382 16.23 -5.40 39.23
CA GLY A 382 17.57 -5.07 38.74
C GLY A 382 18.22 -6.17 37.89
N ARG A 383 17.84 -7.44 38.08
CA ARG A 383 18.37 -8.56 37.30
C ARG A 383 17.60 -8.80 36.01
N PHE A 384 16.33 -8.42 35.95
CA PHE A 384 15.43 -8.66 34.81
C PHE A 384 15.50 -7.52 33.77
N VAL A 385 15.34 -6.26 34.21
CA VAL A 385 15.33 -5.08 33.32
C VAL A 385 16.74 -4.77 32.77
N GLY A 386 17.78 -4.98 33.58
CA GLY A 386 19.17 -4.81 33.16
C GLY A 386 19.64 -5.82 32.11
N ARG A 387 19.09 -7.05 32.12
CA ARG A 387 19.41 -8.06 31.10
C ARG A 387 18.61 -7.87 29.83
N LEU A 388 17.32 -7.53 29.89
CA LEU A 388 16.50 -7.30 28.69
C LEU A 388 16.98 -6.08 27.89
N ILE A 389 17.28 -4.96 28.58
CA ILE A 389 17.74 -3.72 27.93
C ILE A 389 19.17 -3.87 27.42
N ALA A 390 20.08 -4.51 28.17
CA ALA A 390 21.45 -4.71 27.71
C ALA A 390 21.56 -5.74 26.57
N GLN A 391 20.74 -6.78 26.58
CA GLN A 391 20.72 -7.81 25.52
C GLN A 391 20.05 -7.29 24.25
N TRP A 392 19.05 -6.40 24.34
CA TRP A 392 18.47 -5.74 23.17
C TRP A 392 19.37 -4.62 22.62
N LEU A 393 19.99 -3.80 23.48
CA LEU A 393 20.97 -2.78 23.05
C LEU A 393 22.23 -3.38 22.40
N TRP A 394 22.61 -4.62 22.75
CA TRP A 394 23.75 -5.32 22.15
C TRP A 394 23.41 -6.01 20.82
N CYS A 395 22.14 -6.42 20.62
CA CYS A 395 21.70 -7.14 19.42
C CYS A 395 21.12 -6.23 18.32
N THR A 396 20.57 -5.05 18.63
CA THR A 396 19.76 -4.29 17.66
C THR A 396 20.43 -3.05 17.08
N PHE A 397 21.36 -2.35 17.78
CA PHE A 397 22.02 -1.16 17.21
C PHE A 397 23.47 -0.90 17.72
N PRO A 398 24.48 -0.84 16.82
CA PRO A 398 25.79 -0.28 17.15
C PRO A 398 25.74 1.26 17.11
N HIS A 399 26.01 1.86 18.28
CA HIS A 399 26.45 3.24 18.54
C HIS A 399 25.80 4.41 17.76
N CYS A 400 25.19 5.31 18.55
CA CYS A 400 24.88 6.75 18.35
C CYS A 400 23.37 7.07 18.28
N CYS A 401 22.90 7.98 19.17
CA CYS A 401 21.63 8.73 19.12
C CYS A 401 20.49 8.38 20.13
N LEU A 402 20.80 8.38 21.44
CA LEU A 402 19.87 8.59 22.57
C LEU A 402 19.30 10.02 22.77
N ALA A 403 18.20 10.39 22.11
CA ALA A 403 17.56 11.69 22.30
C ALA A 403 16.57 11.79 23.49
N GLY A 404 16.98 12.46 24.57
CA GLY A 404 16.43 13.69 25.12
C GLY A 404 15.17 13.68 25.99
N ALA A 405 14.12 12.93 25.63
CA ALA A 405 12.95 12.65 26.46
C ALA A 405 13.35 11.59 27.48
N THR A 406 14.01 10.54 27.00
CA THR A 406 14.80 9.59 27.77
C THR A 406 15.67 10.33 28.77
N VAL A 407 16.19 11.49 28.40
CA VAL A 407 17.25 12.16 29.14
C VAL A 407 16.70 13.22 30.08
N ARG A 408 15.51 13.77 29.81
CA ARG A 408 14.73 14.58 30.76
C ARG A 408 14.11 13.69 31.84
N LEU A 409 13.56 12.53 31.46
CA LEU A 409 13.08 11.49 32.37
C LEU A 409 14.23 10.96 33.24
N LEU A 410 15.39 10.68 32.64
CA LEU A 410 16.60 10.29 33.37
C LEU A 410 17.15 11.43 34.23
N ARG A 411 16.99 12.71 33.84
CA ARG A 411 17.40 13.89 34.65
C ARG A 411 16.58 14.02 35.92
N GLU A 412 15.26 13.82 35.85
CA GLU A 412 14.39 13.87 37.03
C GLU A 412 14.59 12.66 37.94
N VAL A 413 14.76 11.46 37.37
CA VAL A 413 15.14 10.24 38.12
C VAL A 413 16.49 10.42 38.84
N VAL A 414 17.47 11.06 38.20
CA VAL A 414 18.81 11.28 38.75
C VAL A 414 18.85 12.42 39.76
N HIS A 415 18.09 13.50 39.57
CA HIS A 415 18.03 14.61 40.52
C HIS A 415 17.41 14.18 41.86
N HIS A 416 16.46 13.23 41.84
CA HIS A 416 15.95 12.62 43.07
C HIS A 416 16.96 11.65 43.72
N LEU A 417 17.76 10.91 42.94
CA LEU A 417 18.79 10.01 43.47
C LEU A 417 20.04 10.74 44.03
N HIS A 418 20.33 11.97 43.60
CA HIS A 418 21.56 12.69 43.96
C HIS A 418 21.54 13.36 45.34
N PHE A 419 20.35 13.64 45.90
CA PHE A 419 20.23 14.31 47.19
C PHE A 419 20.53 13.39 48.39
N GLU A 420 20.57 12.06 48.18
CA GLU A 420 20.77 11.08 49.25
C GLU A 420 22.18 10.47 49.36
N LEU A 421 23.07 10.64 48.37
CA LEU A 421 24.30 9.83 48.26
C LEU A 421 25.58 10.67 48.28
N GLY A 422 25.99 11.14 49.47
CA GLY A 422 27.27 11.82 49.68
C GLY A 422 28.45 10.87 49.94
N SER A 423 29.45 10.82 49.04
CA SER A 423 30.81 10.30 49.31
C SER A 423 31.83 10.74 48.22
N PRO A 424 33.09 11.10 48.57
CA PRO A 424 34.09 11.61 47.63
C PRO A 424 34.87 10.51 46.86
N CYS A 425 35.34 10.87 45.65
CA CYS A 425 36.07 10.02 44.69
C CYS A 425 37.57 9.81 45.06
N GLN A 426 38.11 8.59 44.87
CA GLN A 426 39.47 8.17 45.26
C GLN A 426 40.53 8.18 44.12
N CYS A 427 40.51 9.12 43.17
CA CYS A 427 41.57 9.17 42.14
C CYS A 427 42.86 9.85 42.66
N SER A 428 44.02 9.27 42.33
CA SER A 428 45.34 9.52 42.93
C SER A 428 46.03 10.85 42.54
N ARG A 429 45.29 11.88 42.12
CA ARG A 429 45.87 13.19 41.75
C ARG A 429 45.10 14.32 42.42
N GLY A 430 45.61 14.75 43.57
CA GLY A 430 45.45 16.09 44.14
C GLY A 430 44.02 16.61 44.34
N THR A 431 43.64 16.81 45.60
CA THR A 431 42.38 17.41 46.03
C THR A 431 42.28 18.88 45.64
N GLN A 432 41.87 19.19 44.40
CA GLN A 432 41.24 20.47 44.07
C GLN A 432 40.05 20.26 43.10
N HIS A 433 38.86 20.51 43.64
CA HIS A 433 37.54 20.61 42.99
C HIS A 433 37.08 19.43 42.14
N VAL A 434 36.32 18.52 42.76
CA VAL A 434 35.66 17.39 42.08
C VAL A 434 34.25 17.81 41.64
N THR A 435 34.09 18.20 40.38
CA THR A 435 32.77 18.23 39.73
C THR A 435 32.53 16.86 39.10
N VAL A 436 31.53 16.11 39.57
CA VAL A 436 31.16 14.79 39.02
C VAL A 436 29.98 14.95 38.08
N CYS A 437 30.05 14.35 36.89
CA CYS A 437 28.94 14.31 35.94
C CYS A 437 28.34 12.91 35.89
N LEU A 438 27.01 12.81 35.98
CA LEU A 438 26.27 11.58 35.71
C LEU A 438 25.71 11.63 34.29
N CYS A 439 26.10 10.66 33.46
CA CYS A 439 25.47 10.47 32.17
C CYS A 439 24.06 9.91 32.37
N LEU A 440 23.03 10.70 32.07
CA LEU A 440 21.62 10.37 32.18
C LEU A 440 21.15 9.37 31.12
N VAL A 441 22.06 8.59 30.53
CA VAL A 441 21.79 7.61 29.46
C VAL A 441 22.54 6.28 29.70
N CYS A 442 23.70 6.33 30.38
CA CYS A 442 24.48 5.14 30.77
C CYS A 442 24.79 5.07 32.28
N HIS A 443 24.28 6.02 33.07
CA HIS A 443 24.38 6.09 34.53
C HIS A 443 25.78 5.99 35.15
N ARG A 444 26.86 6.30 34.42
CA ARG A 444 28.22 6.36 34.98
C ARG A 444 28.50 7.71 35.65
N LEU A 445 29.03 7.68 36.87
CA LEU A 445 29.65 8.81 37.57
C LEU A 445 31.12 8.90 37.16
N LEU A 446 31.53 10.01 36.54
CA LEU A 446 32.91 10.21 36.11
C LEU A 446 33.44 11.58 36.55
N CYS A 447 34.72 11.64 36.91
CA CYS A 447 35.41 12.91 37.05
C CYS A 447 35.79 13.46 35.67
N ARG A 448 35.90 14.79 35.56
CA ARG A 448 36.15 15.53 34.32
C ARG A 448 37.38 15.04 33.54
N VAL A 449 38.42 14.59 34.25
CA VAL A 449 39.66 14.05 33.66
C VAL A 449 39.44 12.66 33.04
N CYS A 450 38.56 11.84 33.62
CA CYS A 450 38.21 10.52 33.07
C CYS A 450 37.23 10.59 31.89
N ALA A 451 36.57 11.74 31.67
CA ALA A 451 35.68 11.99 30.54
C ALA A 451 36.41 12.43 29.26
N GLY A 452 37.73 12.67 29.31
CA GLY A 452 38.57 12.95 28.13
C GLY A 452 38.22 14.24 27.38
N VAL A 453 37.62 15.24 28.06
CA VAL A 453 37.14 16.47 27.41
C VAL A 453 38.11 17.63 27.66
N ASP A 454 39.11 17.75 26.78
CA ASP A 454 39.85 19.01 26.61
C ASP A 454 39.25 19.79 25.44
N GLY A 455 38.42 20.79 25.77
CA GLY A 455 37.80 21.69 24.81
C GLY A 455 36.31 21.93 25.10
N GLY A 456 35.99 23.16 25.52
CA GLY A 456 34.69 23.85 25.43
C GLY A 456 33.39 23.07 25.66
N LEU A 457 32.67 23.44 26.73
CA LEU A 457 31.34 22.94 27.09
C LEU A 457 30.33 22.94 25.92
N THR A 458 30.04 21.75 25.39
CA THR A 458 28.82 21.48 24.62
C THR A 458 28.12 20.22 25.13
N GLY A 459 26.98 20.45 25.81
CA GLY A 459 25.95 19.45 26.10
C GLY A 459 26.19 18.59 27.34
N MET A 460 25.44 18.83 28.41
CA MET A 460 25.43 18.05 29.66
C MET A 460 24.60 16.76 29.53
N TRP A 461 24.78 16.13 28.38
CA TRP A 461 24.04 15.08 27.76
C TRP A 461 25.06 14.47 26.80
N CYS A 462 25.13 13.15 26.63
CA CYS A 462 25.75 12.72 25.38
C CYS A 462 24.95 13.36 24.24
N VAL A 463 25.64 13.77 23.16
CA VAL A 463 25.14 14.57 22.01
C VAL A 463 23.66 14.38 21.69
N ASP A 464 23.27 13.14 21.73
CA ASP A 464 21.97 12.61 21.41
C ASP A 464 20.82 13.30 22.13
N CYS A 465 20.99 13.61 23.41
CA CYS A 465 19.86 14.00 24.23
C CYS A 465 19.27 15.37 23.78
N TRP A 466 20.12 16.25 23.25
CA TRP A 466 19.91 17.68 23.01
C TRP A 466 18.71 18.05 22.14
N LEU A 467 18.14 17.10 21.40
CA LEU A 467 17.03 17.35 20.46
C LEU A 467 15.65 17.49 21.11
N LEU A 468 15.47 17.15 22.39
CA LEU A 468 14.17 17.27 23.08
C LEU A 468 13.93 18.53 23.91
N SER A 469 14.85 19.48 23.94
CA SER A 469 14.67 20.74 24.68
C SER A 469 13.88 21.83 23.94
N ALA A 470 13.31 21.56 22.75
CA ALA A 470 12.83 22.63 21.85
C ALA A 470 11.38 23.12 22.04
N GLY A 471 10.55 22.53 22.93
CA GLY A 471 9.28 23.06 23.52
C GLY A 471 8.26 23.82 22.65
N TRP A 472 7.06 23.25 22.44
CA TRP A 472 5.99 23.77 21.55
C TRP A 472 4.56 23.57 22.14
N ASP A 473 3.68 24.60 22.08
CA ASP A 473 2.31 24.70 22.70
C ASP A 473 1.21 25.19 21.68
N THR A 474 -0.08 25.11 22.05
CA THR A 474 -1.23 24.52 21.30
C THR A 474 -2.19 25.41 20.48
N ASP A 475 -1.98 26.71 20.26
CA ASP A 475 -2.97 27.54 19.52
C ASP A 475 -2.94 27.42 17.98
N GLY A 476 -2.23 26.44 17.41
CA GLY A 476 -2.15 26.16 15.97
C GLY A 476 -1.43 27.23 15.11
N ARG A 477 -1.50 28.52 15.48
CA ARG A 477 -0.69 29.61 14.92
C ARG A 477 0.80 29.43 15.22
N PRO A 478 1.21 28.95 16.41
CA PRO A 478 2.56 28.49 16.59
C PRO A 478 2.84 27.37 15.59
N LEU A 479 2.06 26.27 15.53
CA LEU A 479 2.47 25.06 14.78
C LEU A 479 2.69 25.35 13.29
N ALA A 480 1.83 26.20 12.72
CA ALA A 480 2.04 26.73 11.38
C ALA A 480 3.32 27.58 11.28
N GLN A 481 3.67 28.37 12.30
CA GLN A 481 4.94 29.10 12.40
C GLN A 481 6.16 28.19 12.72
N LEU A 482 6.03 27.04 13.42
CA LEU A 482 7.09 26.03 13.60
C LEU A 482 7.38 25.33 12.31
N VAL A 483 6.31 24.87 11.64
CA VAL A 483 6.42 24.09 10.42
C VAL A 483 6.96 25.03 9.35
N THR A 484 6.46 26.27 9.27
CA THR A 484 7.06 27.31 8.41
C THR A 484 8.49 27.65 8.83
N GLY A 485 8.83 27.67 10.12
CA GLY A 485 10.18 27.94 10.63
C GLY A 485 11.19 26.79 10.42
N LEU A 486 10.81 25.54 10.66
CA LEU A 486 11.59 24.32 10.43
C LEU A 486 11.79 24.06 8.94
N LEU A 487 10.75 24.33 8.14
CA LEU A 487 10.88 24.37 6.69
C LEU A 487 11.81 25.52 6.29
N ALA A 488 11.61 26.76 6.74
CA ALA A 488 12.53 27.87 6.43
C ALA A 488 13.99 27.65 6.88
N LEU A 489 14.23 26.86 7.94
CA LEU A 489 15.56 26.52 8.46
C LEU A 489 16.24 25.33 7.76
N ARG A 490 15.50 24.43 7.10
CA ARG A 490 16.01 23.16 6.53
C ARG A 490 15.55 22.85 5.10
N THR A 491 14.59 23.58 4.54
CA THR A 491 14.13 23.46 3.15
C THR A 491 14.67 24.59 2.28
N ARG A 492 14.87 24.30 1.00
CA ARG A 492 15.39 25.29 0.05
C ARG A 492 14.23 26.21 -0.39
N PRO A 493 14.45 27.51 -0.69
CA PRO A 493 13.38 28.46 -1.00
C PRO A 493 12.41 28.04 -2.12
N ALA A 494 12.85 27.18 -3.04
CA ALA A 494 12.03 26.66 -4.14
C ALA A 494 10.94 25.67 -3.69
N THR A 495 11.08 25.06 -2.51
CA THR A 495 10.10 24.11 -1.94
C THR A 495 9.12 24.77 -0.97
N ASP A 496 9.41 25.98 -0.48
CA ASP A 496 8.59 26.69 0.51
C ASP A 496 7.18 26.99 -0.02
N VAL A 497 7.03 27.28 -1.31
CA VAL A 497 5.73 27.55 -1.95
C VAL A 497 4.84 26.29 -1.97
N VAL A 498 5.43 25.10 -2.14
CA VAL A 498 4.70 23.82 -2.20
C VAL A 498 4.20 23.43 -0.81
N HIS A 499 5.06 23.60 0.20
CA HIS A 499 4.68 23.33 1.59
C HIS A 499 3.69 24.38 2.12
N ALA A 500 3.88 25.66 1.79
CA ALA A 500 2.93 26.72 2.14
C ALA A 500 1.56 26.53 1.48
N ARG A 501 1.50 25.95 0.26
CA ARG A 501 0.24 25.58 -0.41
C ARG A 501 -0.42 24.39 0.26
N GLY A 502 0.32 23.32 0.56
CA GLY A 502 -0.22 22.16 1.28
C GLY A 502 -0.77 22.50 2.67
N VAL A 503 -0.09 23.40 3.40
CA VAL A 503 -0.58 23.90 4.69
C VAL A 503 -1.81 24.80 4.54
N ARG A 504 -1.90 25.62 3.48
CA ARG A 504 -3.05 26.51 3.20
C ARG A 504 -4.30 25.72 2.78
N ASP A 505 -4.13 24.68 1.97
CA ASP A 505 -5.21 23.77 1.54
C ASP A 505 -5.73 22.95 2.73
N MET A 506 -4.83 22.55 3.65
CA MET A 506 -5.20 21.87 4.90
C MET A 506 -5.91 22.80 5.89
N SER A 507 -5.51 24.07 5.95
CA SER A 507 -6.17 25.10 6.77
C SER A 507 -7.55 25.51 6.21
N PHE A 508 -7.73 25.47 4.88
CA PHE A 508 -9.03 25.67 4.22
C PHE A 508 -10.01 24.53 4.54
N PHE A 509 -9.54 23.28 4.56
CA PHE A 509 -10.32 22.10 5.00
C PHE A 509 -10.73 22.20 6.48
N LEU A 510 -9.81 22.59 7.37
CA LEU A 510 -10.09 22.76 8.79
C LEU A 510 -11.16 23.83 9.10
N GLY A 511 -11.24 24.89 8.28
CA GLY A 511 -12.22 25.97 8.45
C GLY A 511 -13.64 25.65 7.94
N HIS A 512 -13.78 24.71 7.00
CA HIS A 512 -15.10 24.34 6.43
C HIS A 512 -15.82 23.24 7.23
N PHE A 513 -15.12 22.49 8.09
CA PHE A 513 -15.67 21.35 8.84
C PHE A 513 -15.95 21.63 10.33
N GLY A 514 -16.10 22.90 10.72
CA GLY A 514 -16.80 23.29 11.96
C GLY A 514 -16.33 22.62 13.26
N GLY A 515 -15.02 22.39 13.43
CA GLY A 515 -14.49 21.79 14.66
C GLY A 515 -14.61 20.27 14.76
N THR A 516 -14.92 19.55 13.68
CA THR A 516 -14.65 18.11 13.64
C THR A 516 -13.15 17.88 13.54
N THR A 517 -12.60 17.21 14.56
CA THR A 517 -11.19 16.87 14.71
C THR A 517 -10.72 16.05 13.51
N LEU A 518 -9.80 16.62 12.72
CA LEU A 518 -9.09 15.85 11.70
C LEU A 518 -8.28 14.72 12.36
N PRO A 519 -8.13 13.57 11.69
CA PRO A 519 -7.57 12.33 12.26
C PRO A 519 -6.04 12.32 12.47
N ALA A 520 -5.36 13.45 12.33
CA ALA A 520 -3.91 13.54 12.52
C ALA A 520 -3.59 14.57 13.61
N THR A 521 -2.83 14.14 14.63
CA THR A 521 -2.38 15.03 15.70
C THR A 521 -1.31 15.99 15.19
N PRO A 522 -1.14 17.18 15.81
CA PRO A 522 0.00 18.08 15.54
C PRO A 522 1.36 17.37 15.49
N GLU A 523 1.57 16.36 16.34
CA GLU A 523 2.77 15.51 16.37
C GLU A 523 2.90 14.59 15.15
N ASP A 524 1.80 14.05 14.61
CA ASP A 524 1.81 13.24 13.38
C ASP A 524 2.20 14.09 12.16
N VAL A 525 1.76 15.34 12.14
CA VAL A 525 2.12 16.31 11.08
C VAL A 525 3.60 16.71 11.20
N LEU A 526 4.13 16.88 12.41
CA LEU A 526 5.54 17.17 12.65
C LEU A 526 6.45 15.97 12.43
N GLY A 527 6.01 14.76 12.78
CA GLY A 527 6.72 13.50 12.55
C GLY A 527 6.82 13.16 11.06
N TYR A 528 5.73 13.34 10.31
CA TYR A 528 5.74 13.25 8.86
C TYR A 528 6.65 14.31 8.23
N ALA A 529 6.62 15.56 8.71
CA ALA A 529 7.52 16.61 8.24
C ALA A 529 9.00 16.28 8.53
N GLY A 530 9.33 15.76 9.72
CA GLY A 530 10.68 15.33 10.10
C GLY A 530 11.19 14.13 9.30
N TYR A 531 10.34 13.12 9.11
CA TYR A 531 10.64 11.92 8.31
C TYR A 531 10.87 12.24 6.83
N VAL A 532 10.07 13.15 6.26
CA VAL A 532 10.25 13.65 4.89
C VAL A 532 11.54 14.48 4.74
N VAL A 533 12.04 15.06 5.83
CA VAL A 533 13.29 15.83 5.88
C VAL A 533 14.52 14.92 6.06
N GLU A 534 14.43 13.79 6.77
CA GLU A 534 15.56 12.87 7.03
C GLU A 534 15.78 11.78 5.97
N LEU A 535 14.73 11.17 5.40
CA LEU A 535 14.85 9.92 4.64
C LEU A 535 14.76 10.03 3.11
N ARG A 536 14.81 11.24 2.55
CA ARG A 536 14.85 11.35 1.09
C ARG A 536 16.18 10.79 0.58
N GLU A 537 16.12 9.79 -0.32
CA GLU A 537 17.17 9.61 -1.33
C GLU A 537 17.52 11.01 -1.82
N PHE A 538 18.76 11.46 -1.61
CA PHE A 538 19.12 12.85 -1.88
C PHE A 538 18.87 13.17 -3.37
N ARG A 539 17.71 13.79 -3.64
CA ARG A 539 17.31 14.30 -4.96
C ARG A 539 17.76 15.75 -5.03
N LEU A 540 18.32 16.13 -6.17
CA LEU A 540 18.64 17.52 -6.43
C LEU A 540 17.30 18.25 -6.54
N ASP A 541 17.02 19.26 -5.73
CA ASP A 541 16.01 20.23 -6.15
C ASP A 541 16.59 21.15 -7.22
N SER A 542 15.72 21.95 -7.83
CA SER A 542 16.10 22.89 -8.88
C SER A 542 17.19 23.88 -8.42
N SER A 543 17.15 24.35 -7.18
CA SER A 543 18.15 25.29 -6.66
C SER A 543 19.53 24.65 -6.54
N THR A 544 19.59 23.42 -6.03
CA THR A 544 20.86 22.69 -5.89
C THR A 544 21.40 22.24 -7.21
N TRP A 545 20.52 21.83 -8.12
CA TRP A 545 20.87 21.66 -9.51
C TRP A 545 21.54 22.91 -10.08
N VAL A 546 20.93 24.09 -9.94
CA VAL A 546 21.45 25.36 -10.46
C VAL A 546 22.83 25.69 -9.85
N THR A 547 23.01 25.51 -8.54
CA THR A 547 24.31 25.75 -7.89
C THR A 547 25.40 24.82 -8.42
N ILE A 548 25.13 23.51 -8.50
CA ILE A 548 26.09 22.54 -9.06
C ILE A 548 26.38 22.87 -10.53
N PHE A 549 25.33 23.18 -11.29
CA PHE A 549 25.44 23.51 -12.71
C PHE A 549 26.26 24.78 -12.96
N ARG A 550 26.12 25.81 -12.11
CA ARG A 550 26.86 27.08 -12.23
C ARG A 550 28.29 26.99 -11.69
N TYR A 551 28.48 26.38 -10.53
CA TYR A 551 29.72 26.49 -9.75
C TYR A 551 30.48 25.16 -9.59
N GLY A 552 29.80 24.03 -9.75
CA GLY A 552 30.42 22.71 -9.55
C GLY A 552 31.43 22.32 -10.63
N PHE A 553 31.31 22.89 -11.84
CA PHE A 553 32.12 22.53 -12.99
C PHE A 553 33.08 23.66 -13.40
N VAL A 554 34.37 23.34 -13.53
CA VAL A 554 35.40 24.28 -13.99
C VAL A 554 35.29 24.46 -15.52
N VAL A 555 34.34 25.28 -15.98
CA VAL A 555 34.03 25.41 -17.42
C VAL A 555 35.13 26.08 -18.25
N ALA A 556 36.15 26.68 -17.63
CA ALA A 556 37.37 27.09 -18.32
C ALA A 556 38.18 25.87 -18.79
N ALA A 557 38.10 24.76 -18.07
CA ALA A 557 38.74 23.51 -18.44
C ALA A 557 37.82 22.64 -19.31
N ARG A 558 38.44 21.97 -20.30
CA ARG A 558 37.79 21.03 -21.22
C ARG A 558 37.01 19.93 -20.52
N HIS A 559 37.60 19.31 -19.49
CA HIS A 559 36.93 18.28 -18.68
C HIS A 559 35.73 18.84 -17.89
N GLY A 560 35.77 20.11 -17.49
CA GLY A 560 34.65 20.76 -16.80
C GLY A 560 33.44 20.95 -17.72
N ARG A 561 33.66 21.39 -18.96
CA ARG A 561 32.60 21.51 -19.98
C ARG A 561 32.00 20.15 -20.33
N HIS A 562 32.85 19.13 -20.51
CA HIS A 562 32.44 17.75 -20.71
C HIS A 562 31.53 17.23 -19.57
N ASN A 563 32.00 17.35 -18.33
CA ASN A 563 31.26 16.86 -17.17
C ASN A 563 29.94 17.61 -16.96
N ARG A 564 29.91 18.92 -17.24
CA ARG A 564 28.69 19.74 -17.16
C ARG A 564 27.65 19.32 -18.18
N LEU A 565 28.05 19.05 -19.43
CA LEU A 565 27.13 18.54 -20.44
C LEU A 565 26.59 17.16 -20.05
N LEU A 566 27.46 16.26 -19.59
CA LEU A 566 27.06 14.93 -19.16
C LEU A 566 26.06 14.97 -17.99
N PHE A 567 26.28 15.88 -17.04
CA PHE A 567 25.37 16.13 -15.92
C PHE A 567 23.96 16.52 -16.40
N VAL A 568 23.85 17.40 -17.40
CA VAL A 568 22.56 17.79 -18.01
C VAL A 568 21.86 16.58 -18.63
N PHE A 569 22.57 15.75 -19.39
CA PHE A 569 21.97 14.59 -20.05
C PHE A 569 21.54 13.52 -19.04
N CYS A 570 22.34 13.23 -18.02
CA CYS A 570 21.96 12.27 -16.99
C CYS A 570 20.77 12.75 -16.15
N THR A 571 20.61 14.06 -15.96
CA THR A 571 19.58 14.62 -15.07
C THR A 571 18.32 14.99 -15.83
N VAL A 572 18.42 15.92 -16.77
CA VAL A 572 17.29 16.44 -17.56
C VAL A 572 16.88 15.45 -18.66
N GLY A 573 17.79 14.61 -19.13
CA GLY A 573 17.45 13.50 -20.03
C GLY A 573 16.94 12.26 -19.30
N CYS A 574 16.93 12.26 -17.96
CA CYS A 574 16.63 11.07 -17.14
C CYS A 574 17.53 9.85 -17.46
N LEU A 575 18.71 10.07 -18.06
CA LEU A 575 19.56 9.00 -18.57
C LEU A 575 20.44 8.42 -17.47
N ARG A 576 20.61 7.09 -17.47
CA ARG A 576 21.71 6.52 -16.69
C ARG A 576 23.05 6.84 -17.34
N PRO A 577 24.16 6.85 -16.56
CA PRO A 577 25.50 6.90 -17.14
C PRO A 577 25.70 5.84 -18.22
N THR A 578 25.12 4.64 -18.06
CA THR A 578 25.14 3.60 -19.09
C THR A 578 24.46 4.00 -20.39
N GLY A 579 23.34 4.73 -20.34
CA GLY A 579 22.62 5.21 -21.51
C GLY A 579 23.38 6.31 -22.26
N THR A 580 24.10 7.18 -21.54
CA THR A 580 24.89 8.24 -22.16
C THR A 580 26.18 7.73 -22.81
N ARG A 581 26.76 6.61 -22.34
CA ARG A 581 28.05 6.06 -22.82
C ARG A 581 28.12 5.83 -24.33
N TYR A 582 26.99 5.50 -24.95
CA TYR A 582 26.93 5.12 -26.37
C TYR A 582 26.33 6.19 -27.27
N LEU A 583 25.95 7.35 -26.72
CA LEU A 583 25.42 8.45 -27.52
C LEU A 583 26.50 8.99 -28.43
N ARG A 584 26.22 9.03 -29.73
CA ARG A 584 27.06 9.67 -30.75
C ARG A 584 26.50 11.04 -31.14
N VAL A 585 27.35 11.88 -31.72
CA VAL A 585 26.93 13.18 -32.25
C VAL A 585 27.36 13.33 -33.70
N PHE A 586 26.44 13.77 -34.56
CA PHE A 586 26.68 13.93 -35.99
C PHE A 586 26.41 15.37 -36.38
N TYR A 587 27.45 16.05 -36.84
CA TYR A 587 27.37 17.46 -37.21
C TYR A 587 28.36 17.83 -38.31
N ARG A 588 28.07 18.94 -38.99
CA ARG A 588 29.00 19.64 -39.89
C ARG A 588 29.14 21.09 -39.42
N LEU A 589 30.34 21.62 -39.55
CA LEU A 589 30.61 23.04 -39.32
C LEU A 589 30.46 23.77 -40.65
N ALA A 590 29.61 24.79 -40.70
CA ALA A 590 29.45 25.66 -41.85
C ALA A 590 29.90 27.07 -41.48
N ARG A 591 30.66 27.74 -42.35
CA ARG A 591 30.90 29.18 -42.20
C ARG A 591 29.60 29.93 -42.49
N ALA A 592 29.17 30.79 -41.58
CA ALA A 592 27.99 31.63 -41.72
C ALA A 592 28.39 33.08 -41.40
N GLY A 593 28.67 33.87 -42.45
CA GLY A 593 29.26 35.20 -42.31
C GLY A 593 30.63 35.15 -41.62
N THR A 594 30.82 35.99 -40.60
CA THR A 594 32.02 36.01 -39.74
C THR A 594 32.04 34.91 -38.67
N GLY A 595 30.96 34.13 -38.54
CA GLY A 595 30.82 33.07 -37.53
C GLY A 595 30.92 31.64 -38.09
N VAL A 596 31.00 30.67 -37.18
CA VAL A 596 30.87 29.23 -37.47
C VAL A 596 29.52 28.77 -36.95
N SER A 597 28.69 28.21 -37.83
CA SER A 597 27.42 27.57 -37.48
C SER A 597 27.55 26.05 -37.48
N ILE A 598 26.77 25.38 -36.64
CA ILE A 598 26.70 23.92 -36.60
C ILE A 598 25.43 23.46 -37.30
N LYS A 599 25.55 22.49 -38.21
CA LYS A 599 24.42 21.74 -38.75
C LYS A 599 24.48 20.32 -38.23
N PHE A 600 23.61 20.00 -37.27
CA PHE A 600 23.39 18.62 -36.84
C PHE A 600 22.61 17.88 -37.91
N TYR A 601 22.92 16.61 -38.10
CA TYR A 601 22.18 15.76 -39.03
C TYR A 601 21.94 14.39 -38.40
N SER A 602 20.78 13.82 -38.67
CA SER A 602 20.55 12.41 -38.41
C SER A 602 21.13 11.64 -39.59
N PRO A 603 22.09 10.73 -39.40
CA PRO A 603 22.51 9.85 -40.47
C PRO A 603 21.32 8.97 -40.93
N ALA A 604 21.18 8.79 -42.25
CA ALA A 604 19.97 8.23 -42.88
C ALA A 604 19.67 6.77 -42.49
N ASP A 605 20.70 6.01 -42.08
CA ASP A 605 20.64 4.55 -41.87
C ASP A 605 20.62 4.09 -40.40
N VAL A 606 20.32 4.98 -39.45
CA VAL A 606 20.96 4.82 -38.14
C VAL A 606 20.02 4.35 -37.04
N THR A 607 20.09 3.03 -36.83
CA THR A 607 19.71 2.37 -35.59
C THR A 607 20.56 2.89 -34.41
N ILE A 608 21.82 3.25 -34.63
CA ILE A 608 22.84 3.63 -33.62
C ILE A 608 22.36 4.77 -32.69
N PRO A 609 22.69 4.75 -31.39
CA PRO A 609 22.32 5.82 -30.47
C PRO A 609 23.01 7.13 -30.82
N HIS A 610 22.23 8.20 -30.97
CA HIS A 610 22.76 9.49 -31.40
C HIS A 610 21.95 10.66 -30.84
N VAL A 611 22.53 11.85 -30.90
CA VAL A 611 21.94 13.11 -30.46
C VAL A 611 22.04 14.13 -31.59
N VAL A 612 20.94 14.85 -31.83
CA VAL A 612 20.85 15.95 -32.79
C VAL A 612 20.12 17.15 -32.18
N VAL A 613 20.46 18.35 -32.64
CA VAL A 613 19.62 19.53 -32.44
C VAL A 613 18.65 19.61 -33.61
N VAL A 614 17.35 19.55 -33.31
CA VAL A 614 16.28 19.70 -34.28
C VAL A 614 15.92 21.18 -34.36
N ARG A 615 15.94 21.74 -35.58
CA ARG A 615 15.50 23.11 -35.88
C ARG A 615 14.45 23.04 -36.98
N GLY A 616 13.35 23.79 -36.85
CA GLY A 616 12.30 23.88 -37.88
C GLY A 616 11.24 22.77 -37.85
N ASP A 617 11.01 22.12 -36.70
CA ASP A 617 9.92 21.14 -36.52
C ASP A 617 8.60 21.88 -36.21
N GLY A 618 8.02 22.50 -37.24
CA GLY A 618 6.81 23.32 -37.13
C GLY A 618 7.02 24.55 -36.23
N ASN A 619 6.06 24.80 -35.33
CA ASN A 619 6.10 25.92 -34.38
C ASN A 619 6.95 25.64 -33.12
N LEU A 620 7.69 24.53 -33.09
CA LEU A 620 8.53 24.20 -31.94
C LEU A 620 9.86 24.96 -31.98
N ARG A 621 10.27 25.43 -30.80
CA ARG A 621 11.62 25.95 -30.58
C ARG A 621 12.66 24.85 -30.82
N PRO A 622 13.91 25.21 -31.15
CA PRO A 622 15.00 24.25 -31.25
C PRO A 622 15.07 23.31 -30.05
N TYR A 623 15.31 22.02 -30.25
CA TYR A 623 15.42 21.09 -29.14
C TYR A 623 16.44 20.01 -29.42
N VAL A 624 17.01 19.42 -28.37
CA VAL A 624 17.84 18.23 -28.46
C VAL A 624 16.93 17.01 -28.56
N ARG A 625 17.13 16.19 -29.58
CA ARG A 625 16.53 14.86 -29.70
C ARG A 625 17.64 13.83 -29.61
N GLY A 626 17.51 12.87 -28.70
CA GLY A 626 18.41 11.74 -28.62
C GLY A 626 17.69 10.41 -28.79
N ARG A 627 18.34 9.48 -29.49
CA ARG A 627 17.91 8.08 -29.64
C ARG A 627 18.78 7.20 -28.75
N LEU A 628 18.16 6.38 -27.92
CA LEU A 628 18.79 5.40 -27.05
C LEU A 628 18.49 3.99 -27.57
N GLN A 629 19.49 3.10 -27.51
CA GLN A 629 19.29 1.67 -27.76
C GLN A 629 19.70 0.79 -26.57
N ARG A 630 20.33 1.38 -25.55
CA ARG A 630 20.80 0.63 -24.39
C ARG A 630 20.70 1.48 -23.14
N ASP A 631 19.74 1.16 -22.30
CA ASP A 631 19.62 1.64 -20.92
C ASP A 631 18.89 0.57 -20.07
N LYS A 632 18.65 0.78 -18.77
CA LYS A 632 18.06 -0.25 -17.88
C LYS A 632 16.80 -0.92 -18.45
N ASN A 633 15.95 -0.13 -19.11
CA ASN A 633 14.67 -0.56 -19.65
C ASN A 633 14.57 -0.25 -21.16
N VAL A 634 15.71 -0.06 -21.83
CA VAL A 634 15.77 0.24 -23.27
C VAL A 634 16.73 -0.76 -23.89
N ASP A 635 16.26 -1.51 -24.86
CA ASP A 635 17.07 -2.43 -25.66
C ASP A 635 17.12 -2.01 -27.13
N ALA A 636 17.94 -2.73 -27.91
CA ALA A 636 18.13 -2.42 -29.32
C ALA A 636 16.88 -2.66 -30.18
N ARG A 637 15.94 -3.50 -29.71
CA ARG A 637 14.68 -3.83 -30.38
C ARG A 637 13.63 -2.74 -30.16
N THR A 638 13.70 -2.06 -29.03
CA THR A 638 12.76 -1.01 -28.58
C THR A 638 13.51 0.29 -28.29
N PRO A 639 14.10 0.92 -29.32
CA PRO A 639 14.85 2.15 -29.14
C PRO A 639 13.93 3.27 -28.63
N ARG A 640 14.43 4.05 -27.68
CA ARG A 640 13.67 5.14 -27.05
C ARG A 640 14.22 6.48 -27.49
N PHE A 641 13.32 7.45 -27.67
CA PHE A 641 13.71 8.85 -27.84
C PHE A 641 13.61 9.61 -26.52
N PHE A 642 14.54 10.53 -26.29
CA PHE A 642 14.42 11.56 -25.26
C PHE A 642 14.55 12.94 -25.90
N TYR A 643 13.99 13.93 -25.23
CA TYR A 643 13.88 15.29 -25.71
C TYR A 643 14.36 16.26 -24.63
N LEU A 644 15.19 17.23 -24.99
CA LEU A 644 15.58 18.35 -24.11
C LEU A 644 15.25 19.65 -24.84
N PRO A 645 14.49 20.58 -24.24
CA PRO A 645 14.09 21.80 -24.93
C PRO A 645 15.28 22.75 -25.17
N GLU A 646 15.04 23.82 -25.94
CA GLU A 646 16.04 24.88 -26.21
C GLU A 646 16.60 25.44 -24.92
N HIS A 647 15.68 25.72 -24.00
CA HIS A 647 15.94 26.41 -22.76
C HIS A 647 15.00 25.88 -21.68
N ILE A 648 15.55 25.71 -20.48
CA ILE A 648 14.81 25.42 -19.26
C ILE A 648 15.09 26.59 -18.33
N PRO A 649 14.26 27.65 -18.40
CA PRO A 649 14.51 28.91 -17.69
C PRO A 649 14.73 28.69 -16.20
N GLY A 650 13.88 27.89 -15.56
CA GLY A 650 13.93 27.65 -14.12
C GLY A 650 15.12 26.81 -13.64
N LEU A 651 15.83 26.14 -14.56
CA LEU A 651 17.09 25.45 -14.27
C LEU A 651 18.31 26.23 -14.80
N CYS A 652 18.11 27.44 -15.35
CA CYS A 652 19.14 28.26 -15.98
C CYS A 652 19.99 27.49 -16.99
N CYS A 653 19.37 26.54 -17.69
CA CYS A 653 20.05 25.60 -18.56
C CYS A 653 19.54 25.78 -19.98
N SER A 654 20.43 25.87 -20.97
CA SER A 654 20.07 25.77 -22.38
C SER A 654 20.73 24.51 -22.94
N PRO A 655 20.03 23.35 -22.92
CA PRO A 655 20.58 22.10 -23.41
C PRO A 655 21.10 22.20 -24.85
N VAL A 656 20.39 22.92 -25.72
CA VAL A 656 20.82 23.16 -27.11
C VAL A 656 22.11 23.98 -27.15
N ALA A 657 22.17 25.15 -26.50
CA ALA A 657 23.36 25.98 -26.54
C ALA A 657 24.58 25.30 -25.87
N LEU A 658 24.37 24.52 -24.80
CA LEU A 658 25.44 23.75 -24.16
C LEU A 658 26.01 22.68 -25.08
N LEU A 659 25.15 21.94 -25.78
CA LEU A 659 25.58 20.94 -26.75
C LEU A 659 26.33 21.61 -27.90
N GLU A 660 25.82 22.73 -28.42
CA GLU A 660 26.44 23.47 -29.51
C GLU A 660 27.81 24.06 -29.11
N ASP A 661 27.88 24.72 -27.97
CA ASP A 661 29.13 25.29 -27.44
C ASP A 661 30.17 24.19 -27.19
N TYR A 662 29.76 23.07 -26.60
CA TYR A 662 30.64 21.92 -26.39
C TYR A 662 31.18 21.34 -27.71
N VAL A 663 30.31 21.17 -28.71
CA VAL A 663 30.71 20.67 -30.03
C VAL A 663 31.63 21.67 -30.75
N LEU A 664 31.35 22.97 -30.67
CA LEU A 664 32.16 24.03 -31.28
C LEU A 664 33.54 24.14 -30.64
N ARG A 665 33.61 24.16 -29.31
CA ARG A 665 34.87 24.38 -28.59
C ARG A 665 35.72 23.13 -28.51
N GLU A 666 35.11 22.00 -28.16
CA GLU A 666 35.87 20.78 -27.90
C GLU A 666 36.15 19.99 -29.16
N ARG A 667 35.41 20.24 -30.25
CA ARG A 667 35.57 19.55 -31.54
C ARG A 667 35.51 18.03 -31.36
N VAL A 668 34.51 17.54 -30.64
CA VAL A 668 34.24 16.10 -30.55
C VAL A 668 34.10 15.54 -31.97
N PRO A 669 34.76 14.42 -32.34
CA PRO A 669 34.69 13.93 -33.72
C PRO A 669 33.25 13.67 -34.14
N SER A 670 32.86 14.17 -35.31
CA SER A 670 31.53 13.86 -35.87
C SER A 670 31.41 12.36 -36.13
N GLY A 671 30.34 11.74 -35.64
CA GLY A 671 30.15 10.30 -35.58
C GLY A 671 30.83 9.61 -34.40
N GLY A 672 31.64 10.31 -33.61
CA GLY A 672 32.26 9.82 -32.38
C GLY A 672 31.28 9.76 -31.19
N LEU A 673 31.74 9.17 -30.09
CA LEU A 673 31.00 9.18 -28.82
C LEU A 673 30.95 10.61 -28.27
N LEU A 674 29.75 11.14 -28.04
CA LEU A 674 29.53 12.47 -27.49
C LEU A 674 30.24 12.64 -26.14
N PHE A 675 30.20 11.59 -25.33
CA PHE A 675 30.82 11.53 -24.00
C PHE A 675 32.05 10.60 -23.98
N ALA A 676 32.95 10.73 -24.96
CA ALA A 676 34.33 10.26 -24.82
C ALA A 676 35.11 11.18 -23.87
N ALA A 677 35.99 10.63 -23.03
CA ALA A 677 36.85 11.46 -22.19
C ALA A 677 37.76 12.33 -23.07
N PRO A 678 37.88 13.64 -22.80
CA PRO A 678 38.87 14.46 -23.49
C PRO A 678 40.29 14.06 -23.05
N GLU A 679 41.20 13.94 -24.01
CA GLU A 679 42.62 13.63 -23.80
C GLU A 679 43.49 14.83 -24.23
N GLY A 680 44.26 15.39 -23.30
CA GLY A 680 45.07 16.58 -23.57
C GLY A 680 44.28 17.77 -24.16
N ALA A 681 44.94 18.54 -25.04
CA ALA A 681 44.36 19.74 -25.65
C ALA A 681 43.37 19.45 -26.80
N SER A 682 43.58 18.39 -27.57
CA SER A 682 42.80 18.08 -28.79
C SER A 682 42.43 16.60 -28.95
N GLY A 683 43.00 15.70 -28.17
CA GLY A 683 42.76 14.26 -28.25
C GLY A 683 41.46 13.82 -27.58
N TRP A 684 41.02 12.61 -27.87
CA TRP A 684 39.84 11.99 -27.28
C TRP A 684 40.11 10.52 -27.02
N TYR A 685 39.71 10.03 -25.85
CA TYR A 685 39.74 8.60 -25.59
C TYR A 685 38.79 7.86 -26.54
N PRO A 686 39.18 6.68 -27.06
CA PRO A 686 38.34 5.91 -27.97
C PRO A 686 37.14 5.25 -27.28
N GLY A 687 37.22 5.08 -25.95
CA GLY A 687 36.22 4.40 -25.14
C GLY A 687 35.16 5.32 -24.50
N PRO A 688 34.06 4.73 -23.99
CA PRO A 688 33.02 5.47 -23.31
C PRO A 688 33.50 6.02 -21.96
N TYR A 689 33.00 7.20 -21.56
CA TYR A 689 33.34 7.78 -20.26
C TYR A 689 32.71 7.02 -19.09
N MET A 690 33.55 6.60 -18.15
CA MET A 690 33.14 5.86 -16.94
C MET A 690 33.19 6.72 -15.67
N GLY A 691 33.65 7.97 -15.76
CA GLY A 691 33.97 8.81 -14.61
C GLY A 691 32.82 9.64 -14.02
N TYR A 692 31.57 9.41 -14.47
CA TYR A 692 30.44 10.28 -14.13
C TYR A 692 30.22 10.46 -12.62
N GLY A 693 30.14 9.37 -11.85
CA GLY A 693 29.95 9.43 -10.40
C GLY A 693 30.96 10.33 -9.71
N ARG A 694 32.25 10.09 -9.99
CA ARG A 694 33.34 10.91 -9.47
C ARG A 694 33.29 12.36 -9.94
N ALA A 695 32.87 12.61 -11.18
CA ALA A 695 32.69 13.96 -11.70
C ALA A 695 31.57 14.70 -10.97
N PHE A 696 30.46 14.01 -10.70
CA PHE A 696 29.31 14.55 -9.97
C PHE A 696 29.65 14.84 -8.52
N VAL A 697 30.25 13.90 -7.78
CA VAL A 697 30.68 14.10 -6.38
C VAL A 697 31.66 15.27 -6.26
N ARG A 698 32.63 15.39 -7.20
CA ARG A 698 33.54 16.55 -7.22
C ARG A 698 32.83 17.86 -7.56
N ALA A 699 31.84 17.82 -8.45
CA ALA A 699 31.06 19.01 -8.78
C ALA A 699 30.19 19.45 -7.60
N TYR A 700 29.59 18.49 -6.90
CA TYR A 700 28.87 18.75 -5.66
C TYR A 700 29.78 19.36 -4.60
N GLY A 701 30.93 18.73 -4.31
CA GLY A 701 31.88 19.24 -3.31
C GLY A 701 32.45 20.62 -3.67
N ARG A 702 32.58 20.96 -4.97
CA ARG A 702 32.94 22.32 -5.39
C ARG A 702 31.81 23.33 -5.19
N ALA A 703 30.58 22.92 -5.50
CA ALA A 703 29.40 23.75 -5.30
C ALA A 703 29.08 23.96 -3.80
N TYR A 704 29.46 22.99 -2.96
CA TYR A 704 29.21 22.98 -1.51
C TYR A 704 30.47 22.51 -0.74
N PRO A 705 31.51 23.34 -0.63
CA PRO A 705 32.80 22.95 -0.02
C PRO A 705 32.72 22.54 1.45
N THR A 706 31.70 23.01 2.17
CA THR A 706 31.47 22.73 3.59
C THR A 706 30.64 21.47 3.82
N ALA A 707 30.04 20.90 2.77
CA ALA A 707 29.11 19.79 2.89
C ALA A 707 29.87 18.44 2.97
N ARG A 708 29.64 17.68 4.05
CA ARG A 708 30.28 16.38 4.31
C ARG A 708 29.53 15.20 3.66
N ASP A 709 28.37 15.47 3.08
CA ASP A 709 27.43 14.53 2.50
C ASP A 709 27.69 14.21 1.03
N GLY A 710 28.77 14.72 0.43
CA GLY A 710 29.12 14.48 -0.97
C GLY A 710 29.16 12.98 -1.36
N HIS A 711 29.39 12.09 -0.41
CA HIS A 711 29.39 10.64 -0.60
C HIS A 711 27.99 10.02 -0.63
N LEU A 712 26.96 10.70 -0.09
CA LEU A 712 25.55 10.28 -0.17
C LEU A 712 24.99 10.42 -1.59
N TYR A 713 25.69 11.15 -2.45
CA TYR A 713 25.36 11.35 -3.86
C TYR A 713 25.90 10.20 -4.72
N GLY A 714 25.06 9.19 -4.95
CA GLY A 714 25.37 8.11 -5.87
C GLY A 714 25.24 8.49 -7.35
N ASP A 715 25.83 7.68 -8.22
CA ASP A 715 25.79 7.80 -9.70
C ASP A 715 24.37 7.88 -10.28
N GLY A 716 23.37 7.40 -9.52
CA GLY A 716 21.96 7.40 -9.91
C GLY A 716 21.11 8.55 -9.37
N SER A 717 21.62 9.38 -8.44
CA SER A 717 20.81 10.36 -7.72
C SER A 717 20.32 11.51 -8.63
N ALA A 718 21.17 11.95 -9.55
CA ALA A 718 20.84 13.07 -10.44
C ALA A 718 19.65 12.74 -11.36
N ARG A 719 19.62 11.54 -11.98
CA ARG A 719 18.54 11.14 -12.91
C ARG A 719 17.14 11.09 -12.28
N LYS A 720 17.05 10.77 -10.99
CA LYS A 720 15.77 10.65 -10.28
C LYS A 720 15.15 12.02 -9.98
N SER A 721 15.97 13.08 -10.04
CA SER A 721 15.56 14.44 -9.68
C SER A 721 14.50 14.99 -10.62
N LEU A 722 14.62 14.71 -11.93
CA LEU A 722 13.66 15.19 -12.92
C LEU A 722 12.24 14.65 -12.70
N GLY A 723 12.10 13.35 -12.42
CA GLY A 723 10.79 12.77 -12.10
C GLY A 723 10.14 13.42 -10.88
N GLN A 724 10.94 13.74 -9.87
CA GLN A 724 10.47 14.49 -8.70
C GLN A 724 10.05 15.92 -9.06
N TRP A 725 10.83 16.62 -9.89
CA TRP A 725 10.47 17.97 -10.31
C TRP A 725 9.14 17.93 -11.05
N LEU A 726 9.01 17.09 -12.07
CA LEU A 726 7.77 16.94 -12.84
C LEU A 726 6.57 16.61 -11.94
N TRP A 727 6.72 15.69 -10.98
CA TRP A 727 5.69 15.45 -9.98
C TRP A 727 5.31 16.71 -9.19
N THR A 728 6.32 17.46 -8.74
CA THR A 728 6.14 18.71 -7.97
C THR A 728 5.44 19.80 -8.78
N TYR A 729 5.60 19.80 -10.11
CA TYR A 729 4.89 20.70 -11.04
C TYR A 729 3.53 20.15 -11.50
N GLY A 730 3.02 19.06 -10.90
CA GLY A 730 1.67 18.54 -11.16
C GLY A 730 1.52 17.68 -12.41
N TRP A 731 2.62 17.16 -12.97
CA TRP A 731 2.55 16.29 -14.14
C TRP A 731 2.10 14.86 -13.78
N ALA A 732 1.28 14.27 -14.64
CA ALA A 732 0.75 12.92 -14.44
C ALA A 732 1.85 11.84 -14.41
N SER A 733 1.63 10.78 -13.63
CA SER A 733 2.57 9.65 -13.48
C SER A 733 2.99 9.03 -14.80
N ARG A 734 2.08 8.95 -15.77
CA ARG A 734 2.37 8.44 -17.11
C ARG A 734 3.42 9.28 -17.85
N MET A 735 3.29 10.60 -17.83
CA MET A 735 4.27 11.53 -18.40
C MET A 735 5.65 11.31 -17.75
N ILE A 736 5.66 11.22 -16.42
CA ILE A 736 6.89 11.01 -15.65
C ILE A 736 7.57 9.69 -16.02
N SER A 737 6.79 8.61 -16.14
CA SER A 737 7.28 7.30 -16.61
C SER A 737 7.82 7.37 -18.04
N ASP A 738 7.13 8.06 -18.94
CA ASP A 738 7.54 8.23 -20.34
C ASP A 738 8.83 9.04 -20.48
N VAL A 739 9.03 10.07 -19.66
CA VAL A 739 10.29 10.84 -19.58
C VAL A 739 11.39 10.06 -18.87
N GLY A 740 11.04 9.23 -17.89
CA GLY A 740 11.98 8.34 -17.20
C GLY A 740 12.41 7.12 -18.01
N GLY A 741 11.61 6.71 -19.00
CA GLY A 741 11.73 5.38 -19.64
C GLY A 741 11.50 4.27 -18.62
N TRP A 742 10.52 4.45 -17.74
CA TRP A 742 10.20 3.51 -16.67
C TRP A 742 8.99 2.67 -17.09
N TYR A 743 9.10 1.35 -16.94
CA TYR A 743 8.00 0.44 -17.18
C TYR A 743 7.12 0.39 -15.92
N THR A 744 5.85 0.76 -16.05
CA THR A 744 4.83 0.66 -15.00
C THR A 744 4.06 -0.67 -15.17
N PRO A 745 4.19 -1.64 -14.25
CA PRO A 745 3.69 -3.01 -14.49
C PRO A 745 2.17 -3.21 -14.53
N LYS A 746 1.31 -2.19 -14.42
CA LYS A 746 -0.09 -2.38 -14.00
C LYS A 746 -1.20 -1.62 -14.75
N THR A 747 -0.96 -1.06 -15.92
CA THR A 747 -2.04 -0.44 -16.71
C THR A 747 -1.96 -0.83 -18.18
N ALA A 748 -2.97 -1.55 -18.67
CA ALA A 748 -3.10 -1.92 -20.09
C ALA A 748 -3.08 -0.70 -21.04
N MET A 749 -3.40 0.50 -20.52
CA MET A 749 -3.24 1.78 -21.23
C MET A 749 -1.78 2.14 -21.58
N ASP A 750 -0.79 1.67 -20.82
CA ASP A 750 0.63 2.03 -21.01
C ASP A 750 1.27 1.32 -22.22
N LEU A 751 0.64 0.25 -22.72
CA LEU A 751 1.11 -0.52 -23.88
C LEU A 751 0.80 0.18 -25.22
N TYR A 752 -0.21 1.05 -25.28
CA TYR A 752 -0.75 1.55 -26.56
C TYR A 752 -0.51 3.04 -26.82
N PHE A 753 -0.11 3.83 -25.83
CA PHE A 753 0.02 5.28 -26.01
C PHE A 753 1.32 5.85 -25.41
N THR A 754 2.17 6.44 -26.26
CA THR A 754 3.34 7.21 -25.83
C THR A 754 2.98 8.68 -25.68
N THR A 755 3.47 9.35 -24.62
CA THR A 755 3.30 10.80 -24.46
C THR A 755 3.92 11.52 -25.64
N HIS A 756 3.15 12.40 -26.28
CA HIS A 756 3.59 13.12 -27.47
C HIS A 756 4.80 14.02 -27.14
N ARG A 757 5.77 14.11 -28.07
CA ARG A 757 7.03 14.86 -27.86
C ARG A 757 6.81 16.31 -27.46
N THR A 758 5.78 16.96 -27.99
CA THR A 758 5.43 18.35 -27.71
C THR A 758 5.09 18.55 -26.23
N THR A 759 4.34 17.60 -25.65
CA THR A 759 3.94 17.61 -24.24
C THR A 759 5.16 17.43 -23.34
N ILE A 760 6.10 16.56 -23.71
CA ILE A 760 7.36 16.38 -22.98
C ILE A 760 8.18 17.67 -23.00
N LEU A 761 8.37 18.28 -24.18
CA LEU A 761 9.12 19.52 -24.32
C LEU A 761 8.50 20.66 -23.51
N GLN A 762 7.18 20.84 -23.59
CA GLN A 762 6.44 21.84 -22.81
C GLN A 762 6.60 21.62 -21.30
N ALA A 763 6.50 20.36 -20.84
CA ALA A 763 6.69 20.02 -19.43
C ALA A 763 8.09 20.39 -18.93
N LEU A 764 9.12 20.13 -19.74
CA LEU A 764 10.50 20.47 -19.40
C LEU A 764 10.77 21.99 -19.46
N GLU A 765 10.20 22.72 -20.42
CA GLU A 765 10.32 24.18 -20.53
C GLU A 765 9.68 24.91 -19.35
N GLN A 766 8.64 24.33 -18.77
CA GLN A 766 7.94 24.87 -17.60
C GLN A 766 8.61 24.53 -16.28
N LEU A 767 9.70 23.74 -16.25
CA LEU A 767 10.41 23.44 -15.01
C LEU A 767 11.02 24.71 -14.41
N GLY A 768 10.58 25.04 -13.19
CA GLY A 768 11.06 26.19 -12.43
C GLY A 768 10.58 27.54 -12.95
N SER A 769 9.59 27.57 -13.86
CA SER A 769 8.81 28.79 -14.05
C SER A 769 7.86 28.95 -12.86
N SER A 770 8.04 30.01 -12.09
CA SER A 770 7.20 30.36 -10.94
C SER A 770 5.74 30.67 -11.30
N THR A 771 5.39 30.64 -12.59
CA THR A 771 4.10 31.05 -13.14
C THR A 771 3.03 29.96 -13.12
N LEU A 772 3.34 28.74 -12.69
CA LEU A 772 2.37 27.63 -12.56
C LEU A 772 1.72 27.57 -11.17
N LEU A 773 1.20 28.70 -10.72
CA LEU A 773 0.15 28.76 -9.71
C LEU A 773 -1.13 29.20 -10.42
N VAL A 774 -2.08 28.26 -10.54
CA VAL A 774 -3.48 28.43 -10.96
C VAL A 774 -3.74 28.42 -12.48
N THR A 775 -4.12 27.25 -13.02
CA THR A 775 -5.16 27.11 -14.05
C THR A 775 -5.69 25.67 -14.11
N VAL A 776 -6.21 25.16 -12.99
CA VAL A 776 -7.10 23.96 -12.99
C VAL A 776 -8.58 24.39 -13.13
N SER A 777 -8.85 25.70 -13.23
CA SER A 777 -10.18 26.29 -13.27
C SER A 777 -10.84 26.36 -14.66
N HIS A 778 -10.25 25.79 -15.72
CA HIS A 778 -10.83 25.85 -17.07
C HIS A 778 -11.03 24.48 -17.76
N LEU A 779 -11.07 23.40 -17.00
CA LEU A 779 -11.55 22.09 -17.46
C LEU A 779 -12.55 21.49 -16.46
N ARG A 780 -13.61 22.25 -16.17
CA ARG A 780 -14.87 21.76 -15.60
C ARG A 780 -16.01 22.14 -16.51
#